data_AF-A0A3N1J0K3-F1
#
_entry.id   AF-A0A3N1J0K3-F1
#
_cell.length_a   1.000
_cell.length_b   1.000
_cell.length_c   1.000
_cell.angle_alpha   90.00
_cell.angle_beta   90.00
_cell.angle_gamma   90.00
#
_symmetry.space_group_name_H-M   'P 1'
#
loop_
_entity.id
_entity.type
_entity.pdbx_description
1 polymer ?
#
loop_
_entity_poly.entity_id
_entity_poly.type
_entity_poly.pdbx_seq_one_letter_code
_entity_poly.pdbx_strand_id
1 'polypeptide(L)'
;MHTQTIYELSQEAERLLQLALHNLQTLQSMPMAALDDPATQPGGERANIHPLHFSTRGIEAQQATLHNELHKVTRLEMVLAIVGTMKAGKSTTINAIVGTEVLPNRNRPMTALPTLIRHTPGQKEPILHFSHVGPIEALMHQLQHQLGRIDRDSLAQRLEIDKDMIVLLERIQNGMAFERHYLGAQPIFHCLKSLNDLVRLSRALEVDFPFADYAAIEHIPVIEVEFVHLSGLGSNPGQLTLLDTPGPNEAGQPHLQKMLDEQLARASAVLAVMDYTQLKSISDQEVRQAIAAVGKAVPLYALVNKFDQKDRNSDDAEQVRALISSTLMKGFITPGRIFPVSSMWGYLANRARYELIMNGKLPDAEEQRWVQDFAEAALGRRWRLADLDDQEHIRHAADLLWEDSLFEQPIRTLLHAAHANASLYALRSASHKLLNYSQSAREYLEFRYQGLTIAYEKLQFNIVRLEEDMTQIQVRQENVMGEIHHEVEQAIGAAESFIDRQQSDILQAFDGYFSDDKLATLAALNRAEMRRDSESGRGQLVLDDESQAQVVLSKIRSACEMILLGAQQTLTQELGLRFNQLETTLTRSLNDAMRPIEMRLKSELSEAGFHTRISLPAFQAGVLNFNTPQLFNGVIAAEDLPLAAHSRVSSVRETMSRWLNNPNWGWDDYVVTRTRYIIDVSSLKEKLVQHVREFCAQILKALSAQVDVSVTAGMASFFAEFSQSLGGLQKSLQDSLLLRQQSESTVQALSHQLQHCLSAARWIQEDAHLLRDDIQTLFSVEQA
;
A
#
# COMPACT_ATOMS: atom_id res chain seq x y z
N MET A 1 5.71 40.45 3.22
CA MET A 1 5.87 40.14 4.66
C MET A 1 6.07 38.65 4.88
N HIS A 2 5.25 37.75 4.30
CA HIS A 2 5.39 36.29 4.49
C HIS A 2 6.74 35.69 4.10
N THR A 3 7.41 36.20 3.06
CA THR A 3 8.72 35.67 2.60
C THR A 3 9.83 35.82 3.63
N GLN A 4 9.82 36.91 4.41
CA GLN A 4 10.81 37.16 5.45
C GLN A 4 10.55 36.26 6.67
N THR A 5 9.30 36.10 7.08
CA THR A 5 8.92 35.20 8.18
C THR A 5 9.23 33.74 7.84
N ILE A 6 8.95 33.29 6.61
CA ILE A 6 9.30 31.94 6.14
C ILE A 6 10.82 31.74 6.16
N TYR A 7 11.58 32.76 5.75
CA TYR A 7 13.04 32.71 5.79
C TYR A 7 13.58 32.60 7.24
N GLU A 8 13.07 33.42 8.16
CA GLU A 8 13.42 33.35 9.58
C GLU A 8 13.09 31.97 10.20
N LEU A 9 11.91 31.43 9.91
CA LEU A 9 11.52 30.09 10.36
C LEU A 9 12.37 28.99 9.72
N SER A 10 12.81 29.15 8.47
CA SER A 10 13.74 28.20 7.83
C SER A 10 15.12 28.23 8.43
N GLN A 11 15.65 29.41 8.79
CA GLN A 11 16.92 29.52 9.50
C GLN A 11 16.83 28.87 10.89
N GLU A 12 15.71 29.07 11.59
CA GLU A 12 15.51 28.47 12.90
C GLU A 12 15.37 26.94 12.80
N ALA A 13 14.60 26.43 11.84
CA ALA A 13 14.50 25.00 11.57
C ALA A 13 15.87 24.39 11.19
N GLU A 14 16.66 25.08 10.35
CA GLU A 14 18.01 24.66 9.98
C GLU A 14 18.94 24.61 11.21
N ARG A 15 18.92 25.65 12.06
CA ARG A 15 19.68 25.72 13.31
C ARG A 15 19.34 24.54 14.22
N LEU A 16 18.05 24.25 14.42
CA LEU A 16 17.60 23.16 15.28
C LEU A 16 17.98 21.78 14.72
N LEU A 17 17.88 21.58 13.40
CA LEU A 17 18.30 20.34 12.74
C LEU A 17 19.81 20.12 12.87
N GLN A 18 20.62 21.16 12.70
CA GLN A 18 22.07 21.08 12.91
C GLN A 18 22.43 20.77 14.36
N LEU A 19 21.74 21.39 15.33
CA LEU A 19 21.91 21.10 16.75
C LEU A 19 21.53 19.66 17.09
N ALA A 20 20.43 19.14 16.53
CA ALA A 20 20.01 17.76 16.70
C ALA A 20 21.03 16.76 16.12
N LEU A 21 21.56 17.03 14.93
CA LEU A 21 22.62 16.23 14.31
C LEU A 21 23.90 16.24 15.16
N HIS A 22 24.31 17.40 15.68
CA HIS A 22 25.47 17.51 16.56
C HIS A 22 25.26 16.75 17.89
N ASN A 23 24.05 16.82 18.47
CA ASN A 23 23.72 16.07 19.67
C ASN A 23 23.79 14.55 19.43
N LEU A 24 23.31 14.06 18.27
CA LEU A 24 23.45 12.67 17.86
C LEU A 24 24.91 12.24 17.66
N GLN A 25 25.74 13.06 17.02
CA GLN A 25 27.17 12.78 16.86
C GLN A 25 27.88 12.69 18.20
N THR A 26 27.55 13.59 19.13
CA THR A 26 28.08 13.57 20.50
C THR A 26 27.69 12.27 21.19
N LEU A 27 26.43 11.84 21.08
CA LEU A 27 25.96 10.56 21.61
C LEU A 27 26.70 9.35 21.02
N GLN A 28 26.97 9.35 19.72
CA GLN A 28 27.71 8.28 19.04
C GLN A 28 29.17 8.17 19.53
N SER A 29 29.77 9.29 19.95
CA SER A 29 31.14 9.33 20.46
C SER A 29 31.29 8.93 21.94
N MET A 30 30.17 8.81 22.68
CA MET A 30 30.24 8.43 24.10
C MET A 30 30.55 6.94 24.25
N PRO A 31 31.42 6.56 25.21
CA PRO A 31 31.68 5.16 25.57
C PRO A 31 30.50 4.58 26.37
N MET A 32 29.33 4.56 25.76
CA MET A 32 28.15 3.88 26.25
C MET A 32 28.30 2.42 25.84
N ALA A 33 28.57 1.54 26.80
CA ALA A 33 28.78 0.12 26.55
C ALA A 33 27.71 -0.44 25.58
N ALA A 34 28.19 -1.07 24.51
CA ALA A 34 27.48 -1.89 23.53
C ALA A 34 26.31 -1.24 22.76
N LEU A 35 26.66 -0.42 21.76
CA LEU A 35 25.94 -0.32 20.49
C LEU A 35 26.04 -1.64 19.67
N ASP A 36 25.86 -2.81 20.30
CA ASP A 36 25.98 -4.12 19.62
C ASP A 36 24.64 -4.86 19.49
N ASP A 37 24.35 -5.10 18.22
CA ASP A 37 23.26 -5.83 17.57
C ASP A 37 23.19 -7.29 18.05
N PRO A 38 22.02 -7.84 18.43
CA PRO A 38 21.84 -9.28 18.34
C PRO A 38 21.71 -9.63 16.85
N ALA A 39 22.84 -9.94 16.22
CA ALA A 39 22.84 -10.54 14.89
C ALA A 39 22.11 -11.89 14.93
N THR A 40 20.81 -11.88 14.64
CA THR A 40 20.02 -12.85 13.84
C THR A 40 18.53 -12.65 14.15
N GLN A 41 17.83 -11.92 13.30
CA GLN A 41 16.46 -12.23 12.88
C GLN A 41 16.10 -11.37 11.65
N PRO A 42 16.03 -11.97 10.44
CA PRO A 42 15.53 -11.28 9.26
C PRO A 42 13.99 -11.30 9.30
N GLY A 43 13.40 -10.11 9.48
CA GLY A 43 11.95 -9.93 9.50
C GLY A 43 11.45 -9.52 10.88
N GLY A 44 11.11 -8.25 11.03
CA GLY A 44 10.51 -7.72 12.24
C GLY A 44 10.08 -6.29 12.00
N GLU A 45 8.78 -6.04 12.03
CA GLU A 45 8.15 -4.74 11.89
C GLU A 45 8.70 -3.75 12.93
N ARG A 46 8.68 -2.45 12.58
CA ARG A 46 9.21 -1.38 13.45
C ARG A 46 8.34 -1.25 14.71
N ALA A 47 8.75 -1.90 15.79
CA ALA A 47 8.19 -1.65 17.11
C ALA A 47 8.68 -0.29 17.67
N ASN A 48 7.75 0.52 18.19
CA ASN A 48 8.02 1.76 18.92
C ASN A 48 8.60 1.48 20.33
N ILE A 49 9.85 0.99 20.39
CA ILE A 49 10.54 0.72 21.66
C ILE A 49 11.71 1.71 21.77
N HIS A 50 11.69 2.58 22.78
CA HIS A 50 12.70 3.63 23.02
C HIS A 50 14.20 3.19 22.98
N PRO A 51 14.59 1.96 23.37
CA PRO A 51 15.99 1.50 23.27
C PRO A 51 16.45 1.23 21.82
N LEU A 52 15.53 0.92 20.89
CA LEU A 52 15.90 0.56 19.51
C LEU A 52 16.21 1.79 18.64
N HIS A 53 15.57 2.94 18.91
CA HIS A 53 15.84 4.19 18.19
C HIS A 53 17.26 4.75 18.40
N PHE A 54 17.93 4.37 19.49
CA PHE A 54 19.29 4.82 19.82
C PHE A 54 20.30 3.66 19.89
N SER A 55 19.95 2.50 19.30
CA SER A 55 20.95 1.53 18.84
C SER A 55 21.82 2.14 17.73
N THR A 56 22.92 1.50 17.31
CA THR A 56 23.83 2.01 16.26
C THR A 56 23.05 2.27 14.98
N ARG A 57 22.26 1.28 14.56
CA ARG A 57 21.38 1.38 13.40
C ARG A 57 20.26 2.40 13.61
N GLY A 58 19.76 2.54 14.83
CA GLY A 58 18.76 3.54 15.20
C GLY A 58 19.29 4.98 15.05
N ILE A 59 20.49 5.24 15.59
CA ILE A 59 21.19 6.53 15.50
C ILE A 59 21.45 6.87 14.03
N GLU A 60 21.96 5.92 13.24
CA GLU A 60 22.18 6.11 11.80
C GLU A 60 20.87 6.44 11.05
N ALA A 61 19.77 5.74 11.37
CA ALA A 61 18.47 6.02 10.78
C ALA A 61 17.94 7.42 11.15
N GLN A 62 18.17 7.88 12.38
CA GLN A 62 17.78 9.25 12.78
C GLN A 62 18.68 10.32 12.19
N GLN A 63 19.99 10.08 12.09
CA GLN A 63 20.89 10.97 11.36
C GLN A 63 20.46 11.11 9.90
N ALA A 64 20.18 9.99 9.21
CA ALA A 64 19.69 10.00 7.84
C ALA A 64 18.36 10.77 7.72
N THR A 65 17.43 10.59 8.67
CA THR A 65 16.15 11.29 8.67
C THR A 65 16.33 12.81 8.85
N LEU A 66 17.13 13.24 9.82
CA LEU A 66 17.37 14.66 10.09
C LEU A 66 18.17 15.33 8.96
N HIS A 67 19.13 14.63 8.36
CA HIS A 67 19.89 15.15 7.20
C HIS A 67 18.98 15.36 5.99
N ASN A 68 18.04 14.44 5.74
CA ASN A 68 17.03 14.62 4.69
C ASN A 68 16.13 15.84 4.95
N GLU A 69 15.71 16.09 6.20
CA GLU A 69 14.91 17.27 6.52
C GLU A 69 15.72 18.57 6.40
N LEU A 70 17.01 18.54 6.76
CA LEU A 70 17.91 19.67 6.58
C LEU A 70 17.97 20.10 5.11
N HIS A 71 18.21 19.14 4.20
CA HIS A 71 18.22 19.42 2.76
C HIS A 71 16.91 20.04 2.25
N LYS A 72 15.77 19.53 2.71
CA LYS A 72 14.45 20.05 2.30
C LYS A 72 14.20 21.46 2.82
N VAL A 73 14.57 21.75 4.06
CA VAL A 73 14.41 23.09 4.64
C VAL A 73 15.33 24.08 3.92
N THR A 74 16.59 23.71 3.67
CA THR A 74 17.56 24.56 2.96
C THR A 74 17.12 24.85 1.52
N ARG A 75 16.51 23.88 0.84
CA ARG A 75 15.98 24.05 -0.54
C ARG A 75 14.53 24.52 -0.61
N LEU A 76 13.86 24.64 0.53
CA LEU A 76 12.40 24.82 0.62
C LEU A 76 11.65 23.82 -0.28
N GLU A 77 12.13 22.57 -0.31
CA GLU A 77 11.69 21.51 -1.20
C GLU A 77 10.56 20.68 -0.56
N MET A 78 9.38 20.75 -1.18
CA MET A 78 8.27 19.87 -0.86
C MET A 78 8.34 18.63 -1.74
N VAL A 79 8.52 17.46 -1.10
CA VAL A 79 8.49 16.16 -1.77
C VAL A 79 7.11 15.53 -1.63
N LEU A 80 6.37 15.41 -2.74
CA LEU A 80 5.09 14.71 -2.81
C LEU A 80 5.32 13.27 -3.30
N ALA A 81 5.22 12.29 -2.42
CA ALA A 81 5.37 10.89 -2.78
C ALA A 81 4.09 10.32 -3.41
N ILE A 82 4.22 9.71 -4.58
CA ILE A 82 3.11 9.13 -5.33
C ILE A 82 3.17 7.61 -5.17
N VAL A 83 2.17 7.04 -4.51
CA VAL A 83 2.09 5.60 -4.21
C VAL A 83 0.83 5.03 -4.83
N GLY A 84 0.89 3.78 -5.28
CA GLY A 84 -0.21 3.10 -5.92
C GLY A 84 0.21 1.72 -6.40
N THR A 85 -0.78 0.88 -6.63
CA THR A 85 -0.55 -0.49 -7.11
C THR A 85 -0.06 -0.49 -8.55
N MET A 86 0.57 -1.60 -8.94
CA MET A 86 0.97 -1.80 -10.33
C MET A 86 -0.28 -1.71 -11.22
N LYS A 87 -0.26 -0.82 -12.23
CA LYS A 87 -1.39 -0.51 -13.15
C LYS A 87 -2.50 0.38 -12.60
N ALA A 88 -2.37 0.95 -11.39
CA ALA A 88 -3.26 2.03 -10.93
C ALA A 88 -3.13 3.31 -11.77
N GLY A 89 -2.09 3.39 -12.61
CA GLY A 89 -1.84 4.51 -13.53
C GLY A 89 -0.98 5.62 -12.95
N LYS A 90 -0.10 5.33 -11.97
CA LYS A 90 0.83 6.32 -11.36
C LYS A 90 1.61 7.14 -12.38
N SER A 91 2.33 6.49 -13.30
CA SER A 91 3.14 7.18 -14.31
C SER A 91 2.28 8.04 -15.25
N THR A 92 1.07 7.57 -15.59
CA THR A 92 0.09 8.35 -16.36
C THR A 92 -0.40 9.57 -15.58
N THR A 93 -0.70 9.40 -14.29
CA THR A 93 -1.07 10.49 -13.37
C THR A 93 0.04 11.52 -13.25
N ILE A 94 1.30 11.09 -13.14
CA ILE A 94 2.47 11.98 -13.10
C ILE A 94 2.56 12.80 -14.40
N ASN A 95 2.49 12.14 -15.56
CA ASN A 95 2.52 12.84 -16.85
C ASN A 95 1.34 13.82 -16.99
N ALA A 96 0.14 13.46 -16.50
CA ALA A 96 -1.02 14.35 -16.47
C ALA A 96 -0.77 15.56 -15.56
N ILE A 97 -0.15 15.37 -14.39
CA ILE A 97 0.18 16.44 -13.43
C ILE A 97 1.25 17.39 -13.99
N VAL A 98 2.31 16.84 -14.57
CA VAL A 98 3.43 17.63 -15.12
C VAL A 98 2.96 18.40 -16.37
N GLY A 99 2.06 17.80 -17.14
CA GLY A 99 1.51 18.36 -18.39
C GLY A 99 2.32 17.99 -19.63
N THR A 100 3.43 17.27 -19.47
CA THR A 100 4.28 16.73 -20.55
C THR A 100 4.63 15.28 -20.25
N GLU A 101 5.01 14.52 -21.29
CA GLU A 101 5.43 13.13 -21.12
C GLU A 101 6.87 13.08 -20.56
N VAL A 102 7.01 12.65 -19.30
CA VAL A 102 8.31 12.59 -18.59
C VAL A 102 8.65 11.20 -18.07
N LEU A 103 7.64 10.37 -17.84
CA LEU A 103 7.79 8.94 -17.55
C LEU A 103 7.22 8.11 -18.70
N PRO A 104 7.86 6.98 -19.04
CA PRO A 104 7.32 6.07 -20.05
C PRO A 104 5.98 5.46 -19.59
N ASN A 105 5.04 5.28 -20.51
CA ASN A 105 3.73 4.65 -20.24
C ASN A 105 3.66 3.24 -20.92
N ARG A 106 3.67 2.15 -20.13
CA ARG A 106 3.45 0.77 -20.60
C ARG A 106 2.51 0.02 -19.65
N ASN A 107 1.91 -1.06 -20.17
CA ASN A 107 1.12 -2.01 -19.37
C ASN A 107 1.95 -2.91 -18.42
N ARG A 108 3.28 -2.75 -18.39
CA ARG A 108 4.23 -3.51 -17.55
C ARG A 108 4.77 -2.62 -16.43
N PRO A 109 5.19 -3.15 -15.26
CA PRO A 109 5.78 -2.34 -14.18
C PRO A 109 7.00 -1.55 -14.67
N MET A 110 7.05 -0.26 -14.34
CA MET A 110 8.02 0.70 -14.90
C MET A 110 8.81 1.51 -13.86
N THR A 111 8.67 1.21 -12.57
CA THR A 111 9.38 1.94 -11.51
C THR A 111 10.16 0.97 -10.64
N ALA A 112 11.31 0.50 -11.12
CA ALA A 112 12.19 -0.37 -10.36
C ALA A 112 13.16 0.41 -9.45
N LEU A 113 13.56 1.61 -9.89
CA LEU A 113 14.20 2.61 -9.05
C LEU A 113 13.23 3.78 -8.84
N PRO A 114 13.19 4.36 -7.62
CA PRO A 114 12.43 5.58 -7.40
C PRO A 114 12.97 6.68 -8.32
N THR A 115 12.15 7.67 -8.67
CA THR A 115 12.57 8.79 -9.53
C THR A 115 11.96 10.09 -9.03
N LEU A 116 12.78 11.12 -8.88
CA LEU A 116 12.33 12.46 -8.48
C LEU A 116 12.04 13.28 -9.73
N ILE A 117 10.94 14.04 -9.73
CA ILE A 117 10.53 14.91 -10.83
C ILE A 117 10.32 16.30 -10.26
N ARG A 118 11.23 17.20 -10.58
CA ARG A 118 11.36 18.51 -9.96
C ARG A 118 10.86 19.60 -10.90
N HIS A 119 9.95 20.42 -10.37
CA HIS A 119 9.50 21.62 -11.04
C HIS A 119 10.65 22.63 -11.16
N THR A 120 11.04 22.94 -12.39
CA THR A 120 12.10 23.91 -12.70
C THR A 120 11.56 24.96 -13.69
N PRO A 121 11.23 26.18 -13.23
CA PRO A 121 10.70 27.23 -14.09
C PRO A 121 11.60 27.50 -15.30
N GLY A 122 11.00 27.59 -16.49
CA GLY A 122 11.73 27.79 -17.75
C GLY A 122 12.39 26.55 -18.37
N GLN A 123 12.43 25.41 -17.68
CA GLN A 123 12.97 24.16 -18.23
C GLN A 123 11.91 23.40 -19.04
N LYS A 124 11.71 23.78 -20.30
CA LYS A 124 10.64 23.19 -21.15
C LYS A 124 10.87 21.73 -21.53
N GLU A 125 12.11 21.37 -21.86
CA GLU A 125 12.46 19.99 -22.17
C GLU A 125 12.96 19.27 -20.92
N PRO A 126 12.55 18.02 -20.65
CA PRO A 126 12.99 17.32 -19.45
C PRO A 126 14.48 16.95 -19.52
N ILE A 127 15.17 17.06 -18.39
CA ILE A 127 16.57 16.63 -18.23
C ILE A 127 16.64 15.63 -17.08
N LEU A 128 17.16 14.43 -17.32
CA LEU A 128 17.43 13.45 -16.27
C LEU A 128 18.89 13.56 -15.82
N HIS A 129 19.08 13.77 -14.52
CA HIS A 129 20.36 13.69 -13.82
C HIS A 129 20.43 12.34 -13.09
N PHE A 130 21.39 11.51 -13.49
CA PHE A 130 21.67 10.22 -12.87
C PHE A 130 23.09 10.24 -12.30
N SER A 131 23.27 10.84 -11.13
CA SER A 131 24.59 11.14 -10.56
C SER A 131 25.31 9.90 -10.02
N HIS A 132 24.57 8.93 -9.48
CA HIS A 132 25.11 7.76 -8.78
C HIS A 132 25.13 6.50 -9.66
N VAL A 133 25.77 6.56 -10.82
CA VAL A 133 25.76 5.46 -11.82
C VAL A 133 26.63 4.26 -11.41
N GLY A 134 27.63 4.47 -10.54
CA GLY A 134 28.67 3.48 -10.21
C GLY A 134 28.14 2.08 -9.79
N PRO A 135 27.13 1.96 -8.92
CA PRO A 135 26.56 0.66 -8.57
C PRO A 135 25.92 -0.07 -9.76
N ILE A 136 25.27 0.66 -10.69
CA ILE A 136 24.73 0.05 -11.92
C ILE A 136 25.87 -0.42 -12.83
N GLU A 137 26.94 0.35 -12.96
CA GLU A 137 28.11 -0.07 -13.76
C GLU A 137 28.73 -1.36 -13.21
N ALA A 138 28.87 -1.48 -11.88
CA ALA A 138 29.36 -2.68 -11.23
C ALA A 138 28.44 -3.89 -11.50
N LEU A 139 27.13 -3.69 -11.40
CA LEU A 139 26.13 -4.71 -11.74
C LEU A 139 26.22 -5.12 -13.22
N MET A 140 26.34 -4.17 -14.14
CA MET A 140 26.45 -4.46 -15.57
C MET A 140 27.66 -5.36 -15.88
N HIS A 141 28.81 -5.12 -15.24
CA HIS A 141 29.98 -5.99 -15.38
C HIS A 141 29.73 -7.41 -14.87
N GLN A 142 29.03 -7.56 -13.75
CA GLN A 142 28.65 -8.88 -13.22
C GLN A 142 27.68 -9.61 -14.17
N LEU A 143 26.66 -8.90 -14.67
CA LEU A 143 25.69 -9.44 -15.62
C LEU A 143 26.35 -9.81 -16.95
N GLN A 144 27.31 -9.01 -17.44
CA GLN A 144 28.07 -9.31 -18.65
C GLN A 144 28.82 -10.66 -18.53
N HIS A 145 29.44 -10.92 -17.38
CA HIS A 145 30.14 -12.18 -17.13
C HIS A 145 29.17 -13.38 -17.03
N GLN A 146 28.00 -13.19 -16.42
CA GLN A 146 26.96 -14.23 -16.34
C GLN A 146 26.33 -14.54 -17.70
N LEU A 147 26.05 -13.51 -18.51
CA LEU A 147 25.51 -13.64 -19.87
C LEU A 147 26.47 -14.37 -20.81
N GLY A 148 27.78 -14.31 -20.57
CA GLY A 148 28.77 -15.10 -21.31
C GLY A 148 28.73 -16.61 -21.03
N ARG A 149 28.05 -17.04 -19.95
CA ARG A 149 28.00 -18.43 -19.48
C ARG A 149 26.65 -19.12 -19.75
N ILE A 150 25.60 -18.36 -20.03
CA ILE A 150 24.23 -18.84 -20.16
C ILE A 150 23.80 -18.73 -21.62
N ASP A 151 23.20 -19.80 -22.15
CA ASP A 151 22.65 -19.79 -23.50
C ASP A 151 21.36 -18.98 -23.60
N ARG A 152 21.14 -18.31 -24.74
CA ARG A 152 19.98 -17.42 -24.96
C ARG A 152 18.64 -18.16 -24.82
N ASP A 153 18.59 -19.43 -25.19
CA ASP A 153 17.37 -20.26 -25.06
C ASP A 153 17.01 -20.52 -23.59
N SER A 154 18.03 -20.67 -22.72
CA SER A 154 17.81 -20.83 -21.27
C SER A 154 17.36 -19.53 -20.61
N LEU A 155 17.81 -18.39 -21.12
CA LEU A 155 17.37 -17.06 -20.66
C LEU A 155 15.90 -16.79 -21.06
N ALA A 156 15.53 -17.15 -22.30
CA ALA A 156 14.17 -16.97 -22.84
C ALA A 156 13.10 -17.81 -22.11
N GLN A 157 13.50 -18.93 -21.49
CA GLN A 157 12.60 -19.72 -20.63
C GLN A 157 12.28 -19.03 -19.30
N ARG A 158 13.15 -18.14 -18.82
CA ARG A 158 13.04 -17.49 -17.50
C ARG A 158 12.57 -16.04 -17.59
N LEU A 159 12.76 -15.39 -18.75
CA LEU A 159 12.51 -13.98 -18.94
C LEU A 159 11.95 -13.72 -20.35
N GLU A 160 10.90 -12.92 -20.42
CA GLU A 160 10.32 -12.50 -21.70
C GLU A 160 11.24 -11.48 -22.39
N ILE A 161 11.81 -11.87 -23.53
CA ILE A 161 12.75 -11.04 -24.29
C ILE A 161 11.97 -10.23 -25.34
N ASP A 162 11.66 -8.98 -25.02
CA ASP A 162 11.08 -8.02 -25.97
C ASP A 162 12.16 -7.20 -26.69
N LYS A 163 11.74 -6.30 -27.59
CA LYS A 163 12.66 -5.45 -28.37
C LYS A 163 13.57 -4.59 -27.48
N ASP A 164 13.07 -4.11 -26.33
CA ASP A 164 13.84 -3.26 -25.43
C ASP A 164 14.86 -4.08 -24.62
N MET A 165 14.47 -5.27 -24.18
CA MET A 165 15.39 -6.21 -23.51
C MET A 165 16.55 -6.62 -24.43
N ILE A 166 16.30 -6.81 -25.72
CA ILE A 166 17.37 -7.10 -26.70
C ILE A 166 18.38 -5.94 -26.74
N VAL A 167 17.90 -4.70 -26.80
CA VAL A 167 18.77 -3.51 -26.78
C VAL A 167 19.60 -3.44 -25.50
N LEU A 168 19.01 -3.77 -24.34
CA LEU A 168 19.74 -3.84 -23.08
C LEU A 168 20.80 -4.94 -23.09
N LEU A 169 20.49 -6.13 -23.59
CA LEU A 169 21.43 -7.25 -23.66
C LEU A 169 22.63 -6.92 -24.56
N GLU A 170 22.40 -6.31 -25.72
CA GLU A 170 23.46 -5.82 -26.60
C GLU A 170 24.32 -4.75 -25.91
N ARG A 171 23.69 -3.83 -25.18
CA ARG A 171 24.38 -2.80 -24.40
C ARG A 171 25.31 -3.41 -23.35
N ILE A 172 24.84 -4.42 -22.61
CA ILE A 172 25.63 -5.13 -21.59
C ILE A 172 26.77 -5.91 -22.25
N GLN A 173 26.50 -6.63 -23.35
CA GLN A 173 27.53 -7.39 -24.08
C GLN A 173 28.66 -6.50 -24.60
N ASN A 174 28.31 -5.32 -25.13
CA ASN A 174 29.26 -4.34 -25.65
C ASN A 174 29.92 -3.49 -24.55
N GLY A 175 29.55 -3.64 -23.28
CA GLY A 175 30.12 -2.87 -22.16
C GLY A 175 29.81 -1.37 -22.21
N MET A 176 28.67 -0.96 -22.78
CA MET A 176 28.29 0.44 -22.88
C MET A 176 27.69 0.96 -21.56
N ALA A 177 28.40 1.86 -20.87
CA ALA A 177 27.98 2.45 -19.60
C ALA A 177 26.72 3.32 -19.71
N PHE A 178 26.06 3.57 -18.57
CA PHE A 178 24.99 4.56 -18.46
C PHE A 178 25.59 5.98 -18.43
N GLU A 179 24.87 6.92 -19.04
CA GLU A 179 25.26 8.32 -19.00
C GLU A 179 24.78 8.97 -17.70
N ARG A 180 25.44 10.05 -17.30
CA ARG A 180 25.04 10.82 -16.11
C ARG A 180 23.92 11.81 -16.38
N HIS A 181 23.71 12.17 -17.65
CA HIS A 181 22.75 13.17 -18.07
C HIS A 181 22.02 12.69 -19.33
N TYR A 182 20.70 12.82 -19.37
CA TYR A 182 19.90 12.52 -20.55
C TYR A 182 19.01 13.72 -20.88
N LEU A 183 19.06 14.18 -22.13
CA LEU A 183 18.33 15.36 -22.61
C LEU A 183 17.11 14.94 -23.43
N GLY A 184 15.93 15.44 -23.06
CA GLY A 184 14.68 15.17 -23.75
C GLY A 184 14.01 13.86 -23.35
N ALA A 185 12.71 13.74 -23.64
CA ALA A 185 11.87 12.63 -23.16
C ALA A 185 12.36 11.25 -23.65
N GLN A 186 12.81 11.14 -24.89
CA GLN A 186 13.12 9.84 -25.51
C GLN A 186 14.35 9.17 -24.92
N PRO A 187 15.51 9.86 -24.78
CA PRO A 187 16.66 9.32 -24.06
C PRO A 187 16.35 8.96 -22.60
N ILE A 188 15.55 9.78 -21.91
CA ILE A 188 15.09 9.51 -20.54
C ILE A 188 14.27 8.22 -20.48
N PHE A 189 13.32 8.03 -21.39
CA PHE A 189 12.50 6.82 -21.44
C PHE A 189 13.35 5.59 -21.70
N HIS A 190 14.33 5.67 -22.60
CA HIS A 190 15.26 4.56 -22.83
C HIS A 190 16.06 4.23 -21.58
N CYS A 191 16.58 5.23 -20.87
CA CYS A 191 17.30 5.02 -19.60
C CYS A 191 16.43 4.34 -18.55
N LEU A 192 15.25 4.89 -18.25
CA LEU A 192 14.33 4.34 -17.24
C LEU A 192 13.87 2.92 -17.62
N LYS A 193 13.57 2.66 -18.90
CA LYS A 193 13.25 1.31 -19.39
C LYS A 193 14.41 0.34 -19.16
N SER A 194 15.64 0.73 -19.52
CA SER A 194 16.83 -0.08 -19.29
C SER A 194 17.06 -0.38 -17.80
N LEU A 195 16.82 0.57 -16.89
CA LEU A 195 16.93 0.35 -15.44
C LEU A 195 15.90 -0.68 -14.93
N ASN A 196 14.66 -0.63 -15.42
CA ASN A 196 13.64 -1.61 -15.08
C ASN A 196 13.99 -3.01 -15.60
N ASP A 197 14.45 -3.08 -16.83
CA ASP A 197 14.82 -4.33 -17.48
C ASP A 197 16.07 -4.94 -16.82
N LEU A 198 17.00 -4.12 -16.31
CA LEU A 198 18.11 -4.58 -15.48
C LEU A 198 17.64 -5.30 -14.21
N VAL A 199 16.65 -4.76 -13.49
CA VAL A 199 16.11 -5.41 -12.28
C VAL A 199 15.51 -6.78 -12.61
N ARG A 200 14.80 -6.89 -13.75
CA ARG A 200 14.24 -8.17 -14.21
C ARG A 200 15.33 -9.15 -14.60
N LEU A 201 16.36 -8.68 -15.29
CA LEU A 201 17.51 -9.49 -15.71
C LEU A 201 18.32 -9.99 -14.51
N SER A 202 18.60 -9.12 -13.54
CA SER A 202 19.23 -9.45 -12.26
C SER A 202 18.49 -10.57 -11.54
N ARG A 203 17.15 -10.48 -11.46
CA ARG A 203 16.32 -11.55 -10.88
C ARG A 203 16.41 -12.86 -11.66
N ALA A 204 16.37 -12.82 -12.99
CA ALA A 204 16.44 -14.02 -13.83
C ALA A 204 17.81 -14.72 -13.78
N LEU A 205 18.87 -13.94 -13.52
CA LEU A 205 20.26 -14.39 -13.44
C LEU A 205 20.77 -14.60 -12.01
N GLU A 206 19.91 -14.42 -11.00
CA GLU A 206 20.25 -14.55 -9.57
C GLU A 206 21.45 -13.68 -9.16
N VAL A 207 21.52 -12.47 -9.70
CA VAL A 207 22.50 -11.44 -9.32
C VAL A 207 21.79 -10.36 -8.54
N ASP A 208 22.30 -10.04 -7.34
CA ASP A 208 21.69 -9.02 -6.48
C ASP A 208 21.73 -7.64 -7.15
N PHE A 209 20.57 -6.98 -7.18
CA PHE A 209 20.46 -5.61 -7.64
C PHE A 209 20.77 -4.64 -6.48
N PRO A 210 21.55 -3.57 -6.70
CA PRO A 210 22.05 -2.68 -5.64
C PRO A 210 20.99 -1.69 -5.10
N PHE A 211 19.85 -2.18 -4.59
CA PHE A 211 18.77 -1.31 -4.07
C PHE A 211 19.22 -0.43 -2.89
N ALA A 212 20.10 -0.95 -2.03
CA ALA A 212 20.57 -0.23 -0.85
C ALA A 212 21.32 1.07 -1.19
N ASP A 213 22.07 1.06 -2.30
CA ASP A 213 22.82 2.23 -2.77
C ASP A 213 21.90 3.37 -3.24
N TYR A 214 20.67 3.06 -3.64
CA TYR A 214 19.64 4.02 -4.06
C TYR A 214 18.60 4.34 -2.97
N ALA A 215 18.85 3.92 -1.73
CA ALA A 215 17.97 4.25 -0.62
C ALA A 215 17.98 5.76 -0.32
N ALA A 216 19.14 6.43 -0.42
CA ALA A 216 19.31 7.86 -0.13
C ALA A 216 18.75 8.75 -1.26
N ILE A 217 18.03 9.83 -0.90
CA ILE A 217 17.38 10.71 -1.90
C ILE A 217 18.37 11.39 -2.86
N GLU A 218 19.62 11.57 -2.41
CA GLU A 218 20.74 12.14 -3.16
C GLU A 218 21.22 11.23 -4.30
N HIS A 219 20.99 9.92 -4.17
CA HIS A 219 21.45 8.91 -5.15
C HIS A 219 20.36 8.56 -6.16
N ILE A 220 19.11 8.97 -5.91
CA ILE A 220 17.96 8.70 -6.77
C ILE A 220 18.04 9.58 -8.04
N PRO A 221 17.70 9.04 -9.23
CA PRO A 221 17.63 9.83 -10.46
C PRO A 221 16.64 11.01 -10.34
N VAL A 222 17.02 12.18 -10.87
CA VAL A 222 16.22 13.41 -10.82
C VAL A 222 15.90 13.91 -12.22
N ILE A 223 14.63 14.07 -12.55
CA ILE A 223 14.14 14.70 -13.78
C ILE A 223 13.78 16.15 -13.47
N GLU A 224 14.37 17.09 -14.18
CA GLU A 224 14.06 18.52 -14.09
C GLU A 224 13.23 18.95 -15.29
N VAL A 225 12.06 19.54 -15.03
CA VAL A 225 11.10 19.97 -16.05
C VAL A 225 10.16 21.03 -15.47
N GLU A 226 9.71 21.97 -16.30
CA GLU A 226 8.67 22.92 -15.94
C GLU A 226 7.31 22.22 -15.95
N PHE A 227 6.53 22.40 -14.89
CA PHE A 227 5.19 21.84 -14.80
C PHE A 227 4.26 22.83 -15.45
N VAL A 228 3.59 22.41 -16.52
CA VAL A 228 2.73 23.29 -17.34
C VAL A 228 1.66 23.94 -16.47
N HIS A 229 1.11 23.21 -15.50
CA HIS A 229 0.03 23.67 -14.63
C HIS A 229 0.47 24.67 -13.56
N LEU A 230 1.78 24.81 -13.38
CA LEU A 230 2.40 25.82 -12.52
C LEU A 230 3.00 26.98 -13.31
N SER A 231 3.12 26.85 -14.64
CA SER A 231 3.65 27.91 -15.49
C SER A 231 2.79 29.17 -15.38
N GLY A 232 3.42 30.31 -15.10
CA GLY A 232 2.74 31.60 -14.95
C GLY A 232 2.17 31.89 -13.56
N LEU A 233 2.15 30.93 -12.63
CA LEU A 233 2.04 31.24 -11.20
C LEU A 233 3.37 31.87 -10.78
N GLY A 234 3.33 33.05 -10.16
CA GLY A 234 4.53 33.84 -9.85
C GLY A 234 5.62 33.05 -9.11
N SER A 235 6.85 33.56 -9.14
CA SER A 235 7.99 32.91 -8.47
C SER A 235 7.74 32.84 -6.96
N ASN A 236 7.34 31.65 -6.48
CA ASN A 236 7.40 31.31 -5.07
C ASN A 236 8.79 30.75 -4.73
N PRO A 237 9.31 31.00 -3.51
CA PRO A 237 10.63 30.53 -3.12
C PRO A 237 10.71 29.01 -2.92
N GLY A 238 9.57 28.31 -2.86
CA GLY A 238 9.51 26.87 -2.62
C GLY A 238 9.57 26.02 -3.89
N GLN A 239 10.21 24.87 -3.79
CA GLN A 239 10.37 23.91 -4.88
C GLN A 239 9.43 22.73 -4.71
N LEU A 240 8.65 22.39 -5.75
CA LEU A 240 7.80 21.20 -5.76
C LEU A 240 8.52 20.05 -6.47
N THR A 241 8.64 18.92 -5.79
CA THR A 241 9.22 17.69 -6.32
C THR A 241 8.25 16.53 -6.14
N LEU A 242 7.93 15.83 -7.22
CA LEU A 242 7.15 14.59 -7.21
C LEU A 242 8.11 13.42 -7.07
N LEU A 243 7.81 12.49 -6.17
CA LEU A 243 8.57 11.25 -6.02
C LEU A 243 7.74 10.10 -6.58
N ASP A 244 8.17 9.53 -7.69
CA ASP A 244 7.63 8.29 -8.23
C ASP A 244 8.18 7.11 -7.42
N THR A 245 7.29 6.34 -6.80
CA THR A 245 7.67 5.20 -5.96
C THR A 245 7.38 3.87 -6.66
N PRO A 246 8.24 2.85 -6.48
CA PRO A 246 7.92 1.50 -6.89
C PRO A 246 6.60 1.06 -6.23
N GLY A 247 5.79 0.31 -6.97
CA GLY A 247 4.63 -0.35 -6.40
C GLY A 247 5.07 -1.49 -5.47
N PRO A 248 4.35 -1.75 -4.37
CA PRO A 248 4.76 -2.74 -3.37
C PRO A 248 5.00 -4.14 -3.95
N ASN A 249 4.32 -4.48 -5.06
CA ASN A 249 4.43 -5.75 -5.76
C ASN A 249 5.13 -5.69 -7.14
N GLU A 250 5.79 -4.60 -7.51
CA GLU A 250 6.21 -4.35 -8.92
C GLU A 250 7.27 -5.32 -9.49
N ALA A 251 7.82 -6.23 -8.70
CA ALA A 251 8.66 -7.31 -9.22
C ALA A 251 8.64 -8.58 -8.35
N GLY A 252 7.68 -8.74 -7.43
CA GLY A 252 7.65 -9.84 -6.45
C GLY A 252 8.93 -9.92 -5.60
N GLN A 253 9.56 -8.77 -5.31
CA GLN A 253 10.78 -8.66 -4.52
C GLN A 253 10.45 -7.97 -3.19
N PRO A 254 10.72 -8.61 -2.04
CA PRO A 254 10.43 -8.03 -0.72
C PRO A 254 11.23 -6.73 -0.45
N HIS A 255 12.36 -6.54 -1.13
CA HIS A 255 13.18 -5.33 -1.00
C HIS A 255 12.49 -4.04 -1.48
N LEU A 256 11.56 -4.13 -2.44
CA LEU A 256 10.83 -2.96 -2.95
C LEU A 256 9.86 -2.38 -1.91
N GLN A 257 9.30 -3.23 -1.04
CA GLN A 257 8.43 -2.79 0.05
C GLN A 257 9.22 -1.98 1.08
N LYS A 258 10.41 -2.47 1.47
CA LYS A 258 11.32 -1.72 2.35
C LYS A 258 11.71 -0.37 1.75
N MET A 259 12.01 -0.33 0.44
CA MET A 259 12.32 0.91 -0.26
C MET A 259 11.12 1.87 -0.27
N LEU A 260 9.91 1.37 -0.52
CA LEU A 260 8.68 2.15 -0.46
C LEU A 260 8.47 2.79 0.92
N ASP A 261 8.65 2.02 2.00
CA ASP A 261 8.52 2.51 3.38
C ASP A 261 9.55 3.61 3.69
N GLU A 262 10.79 3.43 3.23
CA GLU A 262 11.85 4.44 3.38
C GLU A 262 11.55 5.72 2.60
N GLN A 263 11.02 5.60 1.38
CA GLN A 263 10.62 6.75 0.57
C GLN A 263 9.44 7.49 1.19
N LEU A 264 8.44 6.75 1.70
CA LEU A 264 7.27 7.35 2.33
C LEU A 264 7.59 8.05 3.65
N ALA A 265 8.46 7.46 4.48
CA ALA A 265 8.95 8.11 5.70
C ALA A 265 9.65 9.45 5.42
N ARG A 266 10.15 9.64 4.20
CA ARG A 266 10.82 10.85 3.74
C ARG A 266 9.91 11.77 2.92
N ALA A 267 8.64 11.47 2.73
CA ALA A 267 7.73 12.38 2.01
C ALA A 267 7.31 13.58 2.87
N SER A 268 7.02 14.73 2.24
CA SER A 268 6.36 15.89 2.88
C SER A 268 4.83 15.80 2.79
N ALA A 269 4.34 15.08 1.78
CA ALA A 269 2.93 14.70 1.59
C ALA A 269 2.88 13.39 0.78
N VAL A 270 1.79 12.63 0.90
CA VAL A 270 1.57 11.39 0.15
C VAL A 270 0.33 11.52 -0.73
N LEU A 271 0.45 11.13 -1.99
CA LEU A 271 -0.62 11.02 -2.98
C LEU A 271 -0.83 9.55 -3.35
N ALA A 272 -1.90 8.95 -2.85
CA ALA A 272 -2.30 7.59 -3.15
C ALA A 272 -3.09 7.54 -4.47
N VAL A 273 -2.62 6.80 -5.47
CA VAL A 273 -3.32 6.55 -6.73
C VAL A 273 -3.98 5.18 -6.65
N MET A 274 -5.30 5.16 -6.65
CA MET A 274 -6.13 3.96 -6.55
C MET A 274 -6.90 3.75 -7.85
N ASP A 275 -7.11 2.51 -8.25
CA ASP A 275 -7.90 2.18 -9.44
C ASP A 275 -9.38 2.05 -9.08
N TYR A 276 -10.24 2.87 -9.67
CA TYR A 276 -11.70 2.83 -9.47
C TYR A 276 -12.28 1.42 -9.65
N THR A 277 -11.79 0.67 -10.63
CA THR A 277 -12.29 -0.68 -10.95
C THR A 277 -11.80 -1.75 -9.98
N GLN A 278 -10.77 -1.46 -9.18
CA GLN A 278 -10.08 -2.43 -8.31
C GLN A 278 -9.99 -2.00 -6.84
N LEU A 279 -10.81 -1.02 -6.41
CA LEU A 279 -10.79 -0.48 -5.05
C LEU A 279 -10.93 -1.53 -3.93
N LYS A 280 -11.48 -2.71 -4.22
CA LYS A 280 -11.67 -3.83 -3.26
C LYS A 280 -10.62 -4.94 -3.40
N SER A 281 -9.59 -4.75 -4.21
CA SER A 281 -8.58 -5.76 -4.51
C SER A 281 -7.52 -5.90 -3.41
N ILE A 282 -6.83 -7.04 -3.41
CA ILE A 282 -5.72 -7.36 -2.49
C ILE A 282 -4.55 -6.38 -2.72
N SER A 283 -4.32 -5.95 -3.97
CA SER A 283 -3.21 -5.04 -4.29
C SER A 283 -3.32 -3.71 -3.56
N ASP A 284 -4.53 -3.15 -3.44
CA ASP A 284 -4.75 -1.90 -2.71
C ASP A 284 -4.61 -2.08 -1.19
N GLN A 285 -4.61 -3.32 -0.67
CA GLN A 285 -4.30 -3.59 0.75
C GLN A 285 -2.84 -3.29 1.11
N GLU A 286 -1.91 -3.59 0.21
CA GLU A 286 -0.48 -3.34 0.44
C GLU A 286 -0.15 -1.84 0.41
N VAL A 287 -0.76 -1.10 -0.53
CA VAL A 287 -0.67 0.36 -0.54
C VAL A 287 -1.24 0.94 0.75
N ARG A 288 -2.34 0.38 1.26
CA ARG A 288 -2.92 0.76 2.55
C ARG A 288 -2.01 0.46 3.74
N GLN A 289 -1.34 -0.69 3.75
CA GLN A 289 -0.36 -1.04 4.78
C GLN A 289 0.84 -0.09 4.75
N ALA A 290 1.41 0.17 3.56
CA ALA A 290 2.51 1.10 3.38
C ALA A 290 2.13 2.53 3.85
N ILE A 291 0.92 2.99 3.54
CA ILE A 291 0.42 4.29 4.00
C ILE A 291 0.14 4.29 5.51
N ALA A 292 -0.41 3.21 6.06
CA ALA A 292 -0.68 3.09 7.49
C ALA A 292 0.62 3.12 8.32
N ALA A 293 1.70 2.54 7.82
CA ALA A 293 3.02 2.54 8.44
C ALA A 293 3.64 3.95 8.60
N VAL A 294 3.24 4.90 7.74
CA VAL A 294 3.71 6.30 7.77
C VAL A 294 2.94 7.14 8.80
N GLY A 295 1.78 6.64 9.24
CA GLY A 295 0.97 7.24 10.30
C GLY A 295 0.28 8.57 9.90
N LYS A 296 -0.38 9.21 10.88
CA LYS A 296 -1.10 10.49 10.72
C LYS A 296 -0.19 11.72 10.54
N ALA A 297 1.12 11.54 10.54
CA ALA A 297 2.11 12.61 10.58
C ALA A 297 2.21 13.39 9.27
N VAL A 298 1.91 12.74 8.14
CA VAL A 298 2.07 13.30 6.80
C VAL A 298 0.67 13.46 6.15
N PRO A 299 0.36 14.59 5.50
CA PRO A 299 -0.90 14.73 4.78
C PRO A 299 -1.04 13.69 3.70
N LEU A 300 -2.20 13.04 3.70
CA LEU A 300 -2.56 12.06 2.70
C LEU A 300 -3.66 12.61 1.79
N TYR A 301 -3.46 12.43 0.50
CA TYR A 301 -4.40 12.70 -0.57
C TYR A 301 -4.63 11.42 -1.37
N ALA A 302 -5.80 11.27 -2.00
CA ALA A 302 -6.09 10.12 -2.84
C ALA A 302 -6.64 10.55 -4.20
N LEU A 303 -6.12 9.96 -5.27
CA LEU A 303 -6.66 10.02 -6.61
C LEU A 303 -7.29 8.68 -6.95
N VAL A 304 -8.58 8.69 -7.27
CA VAL A 304 -9.31 7.51 -7.72
C VAL A 304 -9.31 7.55 -9.25
N ASN A 305 -8.31 6.91 -9.83
CA ASN A 305 -8.05 6.91 -11.25
C ASN A 305 -9.00 5.94 -11.99
N LYS A 306 -9.08 6.09 -13.32
CA LYS A 306 -9.95 5.33 -14.23
C LYS A 306 -11.44 5.56 -13.98
N PHE A 307 -11.79 6.74 -13.49
CA PHE A 307 -13.19 7.11 -13.24
C PHE A 307 -14.01 7.24 -14.54
N ASP A 308 -13.35 7.33 -15.70
CA ASP A 308 -13.95 7.20 -17.03
C ASP A 308 -14.61 5.84 -17.28
N GLN A 309 -14.19 4.79 -16.57
CA GLN A 309 -14.70 3.42 -16.73
C GLN A 309 -15.96 3.16 -15.90
N LYS A 310 -16.61 4.22 -15.42
CA LYS A 310 -17.84 4.14 -14.64
C LYS A 310 -19.03 3.76 -15.53
N ASP A 311 -19.80 2.77 -15.09
CA ASP A 311 -21.06 2.38 -15.72
C ASP A 311 -22.23 3.21 -15.18
N ARG A 312 -23.38 3.21 -15.87
CA ARG A 312 -24.60 3.93 -15.42
C ARG A 312 -25.14 3.49 -14.05
N ASN A 313 -24.69 2.33 -13.55
CA ASN A 313 -25.09 1.75 -12.27
C ASN A 313 -23.96 1.77 -11.23
N SER A 314 -22.87 2.47 -11.51
CA SER A 314 -21.68 2.51 -10.67
C SER A 314 -21.70 3.69 -9.69
N ASP A 315 -20.89 3.60 -8.64
CA ASP A 315 -20.89 4.59 -7.55
C ASP A 315 -20.50 5.98 -8.05
N ASP A 316 -21.29 6.99 -7.67
CA ASP A 316 -21.01 8.40 -7.98
C ASP A 316 -19.81 8.93 -7.17
N ALA A 317 -19.25 10.07 -7.60
CA ALA A 317 -18.05 10.67 -6.99
C ALA A 317 -18.15 10.84 -5.46
N GLU A 318 -19.31 11.22 -4.93
CA GLU A 318 -19.54 11.37 -3.49
C GLU A 318 -19.56 10.03 -2.75
N GLN A 319 -20.17 9.00 -3.34
CA GLN A 319 -20.25 7.65 -2.79
C GLN A 319 -18.85 7.02 -2.75
N VAL A 320 -18.05 7.22 -3.80
CA VAL A 320 -16.64 6.78 -3.86
C VAL A 320 -15.80 7.45 -2.77
N ARG A 321 -15.96 8.78 -2.58
CA ARG A 321 -15.29 9.52 -1.50
C ARG A 321 -15.66 8.96 -0.13
N ALA A 322 -16.94 8.67 0.10
CA ALA A 322 -17.42 8.08 1.35
C ALA A 322 -16.89 6.66 1.57
N LEU A 323 -16.90 5.82 0.53
CA LEU A 323 -16.40 4.43 0.59
C LEU A 323 -14.91 4.41 0.95
N ILE A 324 -14.08 5.23 0.29
CA ILE A 324 -12.64 5.26 0.54
C ILE A 324 -12.34 5.79 1.94
N SER A 325 -13.01 6.88 2.34
CA SER A 325 -12.79 7.49 3.66
C SER A 325 -13.22 6.56 4.81
N SER A 326 -14.41 5.93 4.71
CA SER A 326 -15.00 5.12 5.79
C SER A 326 -14.48 3.69 5.83
N THR A 327 -14.35 3.04 4.67
CA THR A 327 -14.17 1.58 4.58
C THR A 327 -12.74 1.21 4.26
N LEU A 328 -12.11 1.88 3.29
CA LEU A 328 -10.78 1.50 2.81
C LEU A 328 -9.65 2.08 3.66
N MET A 329 -9.78 3.36 4.02
CA MET A 329 -8.74 4.10 4.77
C MET A 329 -9.12 4.33 6.24
N LYS A 330 -10.19 3.70 6.76
CA LYS A 330 -10.61 3.73 8.18
C LYS A 330 -10.51 5.12 8.86
N GLY A 331 -10.82 6.21 8.14
CA GLY A 331 -10.74 7.59 8.66
C GLY A 331 -9.36 8.28 8.62
N PHE A 332 -8.32 7.69 8.01
CA PHE A 332 -7.01 8.34 7.82
C PHE A 332 -7.04 9.50 6.82
N ILE A 333 -8.04 9.52 5.93
CA ILE A 333 -8.24 10.57 4.92
C ILE A 333 -9.66 11.14 4.99
N THR A 334 -9.76 12.46 4.93
CA THR A 334 -11.03 13.18 4.86
C THR A 334 -11.62 13.15 3.45
N PRO A 335 -12.96 13.09 3.28
CA PRO A 335 -13.60 13.05 1.95
C PRO A 335 -13.17 14.17 0.99
N GLY A 336 -12.88 15.37 1.50
CA GLY A 336 -12.41 16.51 0.70
C GLY A 336 -11.00 16.40 0.12
N ARG A 337 -10.25 15.35 0.49
CA ARG A 337 -8.89 15.05 -0.04
C ARG A 337 -8.87 13.86 -1.00
N ILE A 338 -10.05 13.35 -1.36
CA ILE A 338 -10.22 12.24 -2.30
C ILE A 338 -10.79 12.80 -3.61
N PHE A 339 -10.07 12.61 -4.72
CA PHE A 339 -10.43 13.14 -6.02
C PHE A 339 -10.59 12.01 -7.04
N PRO A 340 -11.82 11.73 -7.50
CA PRO A 340 -12.04 10.90 -8.68
C PRO A 340 -11.51 11.59 -9.93
N VAL A 341 -10.72 10.88 -10.73
CA VAL A 341 -10.03 11.42 -11.92
C VAL A 341 -9.90 10.38 -13.03
N SER A 342 -9.67 10.85 -14.25
CA SER A 342 -9.19 10.02 -15.35
C SER A 342 -7.81 10.50 -15.83
N SER A 343 -6.74 9.83 -15.38
CA SER A 343 -5.36 10.23 -15.71
C SER A 343 -5.07 10.10 -17.19
N MET A 344 -5.68 9.14 -17.88
CA MET A 344 -5.50 8.98 -19.32
C MET A 344 -6.10 10.15 -20.09
N TRP A 345 -7.34 10.55 -19.79
CA TRP A 345 -7.98 11.70 -20.43
C TRP A 345 -7.24 13.00 -20.15
N GLY A 346 -6.83 13.24 -18.89
CA GLY A 346 -6.04 14.41 -18.52
C GLY A 346 -4.69 14.47 -19.26
N TYR A 347 -4.01 13.32 -19.38
CA TYR A 347 -2.77 13.20 -20.15
C TYR A 347 -2.97 13.50 -21.64
N LEU A 348 -3.96 12.87 -22.29
CA LEU A 348 -4.24 13.05 -23.72
C LEU A 348 -4.63 14.50 -24.04
N ALA A 349 -5.47 15.12 -23.21
CA ALA A 349 -5.86 16.51 -23.35
C ALA A 349 -4.64 17.46 -23.27
N ASN A 350 -3.76 17.26 -22.28
CA ASN A 350 -2.55 18.07 -22.13
C ASN A 350 -1.57 17.88 -23.29
N ARG A 351 -1.39 16.63 -23.74
CA ARG A 351 -0.51 16.34 -24.87
C ARG A 351 -1.02 16.97 -26.16
N ALA A 352 -2.33 16.89 -26.43
CA ALA A 352 -2.95 17.55 -27.57
C ALA A 352 -2.79 19.09 -27.51
N ARG A 353 -3.06 19.70 -26.35
CA ARG A 353 -2.85 21.14 -26.12
C ARG A 353 -1.40 21.55 -26.38
N TYR A 354 -0.43 20.79 -25.87
CA TYR A 354 0.99 21.08 -26.04
C TYR A 354 1.41 21.06 -27.51
N GLU A 355 1.03 20.02 -28.26
CA GLU A 355 1.33 19.88 -29.70
C GLU A 355 0.69 20.99 -30.52
N LEU A 356 -0.54 21.38 -30.21
CA LEU A 356 -1.21 22.51 -30.86
C LEU A 356 -0.48 23.84 -30.60
N ILE A 357 0.03 24.06 -29.39
CA ILE A 357 0.76 25.29 -29.06
C ILE A 357 2.14 25.33 -29.73
N MET A 358 2.87 24.21 -29.75
CA MET A 358 4.25 24.15 -30.24
C MET A 358 4.35 23.97 -31.75
N ASN A 359 3.54 23.07 -32.32
CA ASN A 359 3.63 22.63 -33.71
C ASN A 359 2.43 23.08 -34.56
N GLY A 360 1.39 23.65 -33.94
CA GLY A 360 0.18 24.12 -34.62
C GLY A 360 -0.75 23.00 -35.11
N LYS A 361 -0.37 21.72 -34.99
CA LYS A 361 -1.17 20.58 -35.41
C LYS A 361 -0.77 19.33 -34.61
N LEU A 362 -1.68 18.35 -34.57
CA LEU A 362 -1.36 17.04 -34.02
C LEU A 362 -0.38 16.28 -34.96
N PRO A 363 0.50 15.42 -34.41
CA PRO A 363 1.34 14.54 -35.21
C PRO A 363 0.51 13.48 -35.94
N ASP A 364 1.12 12.79 -36.90
CA ASP A 364 0.43 11.75 -37.68
C ASP A 364 -0.05 10.61 -36.76
N ALA A 365 -1.33 10.24 -36.91
CA ALA A 365 -1.96 9.19 -36.14
C ALA A 365 -1.40 7.79 -36.44
N GLU A 366 -0.77 7.58 -37.60
CA GLU A 366 -0.10 6.32 -37.92
C GLU A 366 1.30 6.21 -37.26
N GLU A 367 2.00 7.33 -37.10
CA GLU A 367 3.30 7.38 -36.44
C GLU A 367 3.17 7.36 -34.91
N GLN A 368 2.15 8.05 -34.38
CA GLN A 368 1.95 8.20 -32.95
C GLN A 368 0.55 7.76 -32.49
N ARG A 369 0.48 6.55 -31.94
CA ARG A 369 -0.78 5.89 -31.53
C ARG A 369 -1.65 6.70 -30.55
N TRP A 370 -1.04 7.52 -29.69
CA TRP A 370 -1.79 8.33 -28.73
C TRP A 370 -2.75 9.33 -29.41
N VAL A 371 -2.50 9.72 -30.65
CA VAL A 371 -3.40 10.61 -31.41
C VAL A 371 -4.71 9.89 -31.71
N GLN A 372 -4.67 8.58 -31.97
CA GLN A 372 -5.87 7.75 -32.12
C GLN A 372 -6.61 7.64 -30.79
N ASP A 373 -5.87 7.39 -29.70
CA ASP A 373 -6.46 7.32 -28.35
C ASP A 373 -7.14 8.65 -27.96
N PHE A 374 -6.52 9.80 -28.28
CA PHE A 374 -7.10 11.12 -28.08
C PHE A 374 -8.35 11.32 -28.94
N ALA A 375 -8.29 11.01 -30.23
CA ALA A 375 -9.41 11.20 -31.14
C ALA A 375 -10.61 10.32 -30.73
N GLU A 376 -10.38 9.08 -30.33
CA GLU A 376 -11.43 8.20 -29.81
C GLU A 376 -12.04 8.72 -28.51
N ALA A 377 -11.23 9.27 -27.60
CA ALA A 377 -11.70 9.80 -26.33
C ALA A 377 -12.44 11.13 -26.47
N ALA A 378 -11.91 12.07 -27.26
CA ALA A 378 -12.43 13.44 -27.37
C ALA A 378 -13.51 13.60 -28.44
N LEU A 379 -13.40 12.89 -29.57
CA LEU A 379 -14.33 12.99 -30.72
C LEU A 379 -15.25 11.76 -30.83
N GLY A 380 -14.93 10.68 -30.12
CA GLY A 380 -15.67 9.42 -30.14
C GLY A 380 -15.18 8.44 -31.21
N ARG A 381 -15.65 7.19 -31.14
CA ARG A 381 -15.18 6.05 -31.98
C ARG A 381 -15.44 6.17 -33.50
N ARG A 382 -16.07 7.26 -33.96
CA ARG A 382 -16.43 7.48 -35.38
C ARG A 382 -15.67 8.65 -36.02
N TRP A 383 -14.62 9.12 -35.35
CA TRP A 383 -13.76 10.20 -35.86
C TRP A 383 -13.13 9.83 -37.21
N ARG A 384 -12.79 10.86 -38.00
CA ARG A 384 -12.15 10.74 -39.31
C ARG A 384 -10.88 11.59 -39.34
N LEU A 385 -9.94 11.24 -40.22
CA LEU A 385 -8.70 12.02 -40.42
C LEU A 385 -8.98 13.50 -40.71
N ALA A 386 -10.04 13.83 -41.45
CA ALA A 386 -10.43 15.21 -41.74
C ALA A 386 -10.85 16.01 -40.49
N ASP A 387 -11.29 15.34 -39.42
CA ASP A 387 -11.65 16.00 -38.16
C ASP A 387 -10.40 16.47 -37.39
N LEU A 388 -9.23 15.90 -37.70
CA LEU A 388 -7.92 16.27 -37.11
C LEU A 388 -7.23 17.44 -37.82
N ASP A 389 -7.80 17.97 -38.90
CA ASP A 389 -7.26 19.14 -39.62
C ASP A 389 -7.80 20.47 -39.04
N ASP A 390 -8.92 20.44 -38.32
CA ASP A 390 -9.54 21.62 -37.71
C ASP A 390 -8.92 21.94 -36.33
N GLN A 391 -7.98 22.89 -36.32
CA GLN A 391 -7.25 23.31 -35.11
C GLN A 391 -8.16 23.84 -34.01
N GLU A 392 -9.20 24.62 -34.34
CA GLU A 392 -10.09 25.19 -33.32
C GLU A 392 -10.98 24.12 -32.72
N HIS A 393 -11.48 23.19 -33.56
CA HIS A 393 -12.28 22.06 -33.10
C HIS A 393 -11.49 21.15 -32.17
N ILE A 394 -10.24 20.79 -32.52
CA ILE A 394 -9.38 19.94 -31.70
C ILE A 394 -9.02 20.62 -30.39
N ARG A 395 -8.74 21.92 -30.42
CA ARG A 395 -8.45 22.69 -29.19
C ARG A 395 -9.65 22.64 -28.25
N HIS A 396 -10.85 22.90 -28.77
CA HIS A 396 -12.07 22.82 -27.98
C HIS A 396 -12.33 21.41 -27.45
N ALA A 397 -12.12 20.38 -28.27
CA ALA A 397 -12.26 18.97 -27.86
C ALA A 397 -11.25 18.59 -26.76
N ALA A 398 -10.01 19.09 -26.82
CA ALA A 398 -9.01 18.90 -25.78
C ALA A 398 -9.38 19.63 -24.48
N ASP A 399 -9.99 20.82 -24.57
CA ASP A 399 -10.48 21.55 -23.41
C ASP A 399 -11.63 20.80 -22.70
N LEU A 400 -12.59 20.26 -23.47
CA LEU A 400 -13.67 19.43 -22.94
C LEU A 400 -13.14 18.13 -22.33
N LEU A 401 -12.21 17.45 -22.98
CA LEU A 401 -11.62 16.22 -22.44
C LEU A 401 -10.85 16.49 -21.13
N TRP A 402 -10.24 17.66 -20.99
CA TRP A 402 -9.62 18.09 -19.73
C TRP A 402 -10.66 18.30 -18.63
N GLU A 403 -11.80 18.95 -18.93
CA GLU A 403 -12.91 19.10 -17.98
C GLU A 403 -13.47 17.74 -17.54
N ASP A 404 -13.69 16.83 -18.50
CA ASP A 404 -14.20 15.48 -18.26
C ASP A 404 -13.22 14.60 -17.47
N SER A 405 -11.92 14.90 -17.53
CA SER A 405 -10.89 14.17 -16.76
C SER A 405 -10.96 14.43 -15.25
N LEU A 406 -11.66 15.50 -14.84
CA LEU A 406 -11.77 15.98 -13.46
C LEU A 406 -10.43 16.36 -12.80
N PHE A 407 -9.36 16.58 -13.58
CA PHE A 407 -8.05 16.96 -13.05
C PHE A 407 -7.97 18.41 -12.55
N GLU A 408 -8.86 19.31 -12.97
CA GLU A 408 -8.77 20.71 -12.57
C GLU A 408 -8.86 20.90 -11.05
N GLN A 409 -9.76 20.18 -10.38
CA GLN A 409 -9.91 20.24 -8.93
C GLN A 409 -8.63 19.81 -8.18
N PRO A 410 -8.07 18.60 -8.39
CA PRO A 410 -6.83 18.20 -7.72
C PRO A 410 -5.63 19.07 -8.10
N ILE A 411 -5.53 19.57 -9.34
CA ILE A 411 -4.43 20.49 -9.69
C ILE A 411 -4.49 21.78 -8.86
N ARG A 412 -5.66 22.41 -8.74
CA ARG A 412 -5.83 23.63 -7.94
C ARG A 412 -5.69 23.36 -6.43
N THR A 413 -6.39 22.35 -5.91
CA THR A 413 -6.44 22.11 -4.47
C THR A 413 -5.15 21.48 -3.92
N LEU A 414 -4.48 20.64 -4.70
CA LEU A 414 -3.28 19.93 -4.28
C LEU A 414 -2.03 20.57 -4.87
N LEU A 415 -1.91 20.74 -6.19
CA LEU A 415 -0.66 21.20 -6.79
C LEU A 415 -0.38 22.68 -6.55
N HIS A 416 -1.38 23.54 -6.73
CA HIS A 416 -1.18 24.98 -6.50
C HIS A 416 -0.94 25.26 -5.02
N ALA A 417 -1.68 24.61 -4.13
CA ALA A 417 -1.44 24.71 -2.69
C ALA A 417 -0.07 24.15 -2.28
N ALA A 418 0.34 23.01 -2.86
CA ALA A 418 1.65 22.42 -2.63
C ALA A 418 2.78 23.34 -3.11
N HIS A 419 2.63 23.96 -4.29
CA HIS A 419 3.63 24.89 -4.82
C HIS A 419 3.65 26.22 -4.04
N ALA A 420 2.48 26.77 -3.72
CA ALA A 420 2.35 28.01 -2.96
C ALA A 420 2.95 27.88 -1.56
N ASN A 421 2.71 26.75 -0.91
CA ASN A 421 3.06 26.54 0.50
C ASN A 421 4.21 25.53 0.65
N ALA A 422 4.98 25.27 -0.42
CA ALA A 422 6.04 24.24 -0.43
C ALA A 422 7.04 24.44 0.72
N SER A 423 7.43 25.69 0.96
CA SER A 423 8.27 26.09 2.09
C SER A 423 7.65 25.72 3.44
N LEU A 424 6.37 26.01 3.66
CA LEU A 424 5.67 25.68 4.90
C LEU A 424 5.46 24.16 5.07
N TYR A 425 5.21 23.41 3.99
CA TYR A 425 5.14 21.95 4.04
C TYR A 425 6.50 21.32 4.41
N ALA A 426 7.60 21.85 3.87
CA ALA A 426 8.96 21.44 4.25
C ALA A 426 9.22 21.74 5.74
N LEU A 427 8.92 22.96 6.19
CA LEU A 427 9.07 23.38 7.59
C LEU A 427 8.23 22.52 8.55
N ARG A 428 6.98 22.23 8.20
CA ARG A 428 6.12 21.38 9.04
C ARG A 428 6.63 19.95 9.13
N SER A 429 7.14 19.39 8.03
CA SER A 429 7.73 18.05 8.04
C SER A 429 8.97 18.00 8.95
N ALA A 430 9.86 18.99 8.80
CA ALA A 430 11.04 19.14 9.64
C ALA A 430 10.69 19.30 11.13
N SER A 431 9.77 20.22 11.46
CA SER A 431 9.32 20.45 12.83
C SER A 431 8.73 19.18 13.47
N HIS A 432 7.88 18.44 12.75
CA HIS A 432 7.29 17.20 13.28
C HIS A 432 8.34 16.11 13.52
N LYS A 433 9.28 15.91 12.59
CA LYS A 433 10.34 14.91 12.73
C LYS A 433 11.34 15.29 13.82
N LEU A 434 11.63 16.58 13.96
CA LEU A 434 12.50 17.10 15.00
C LEU A 434 11.86 16.98 16.39
N LEU A 435 10.55 17.21 16.51
CA LEU A 435 9.80 16.94 17.74
C LEU A 435 9.87 15.46 18.13
N ASN A 436 9.60 14.56 17.18
CA ASN A 436 9.69 13.11 17.41
C ASN A 436 11.11 12.71 17.86
N TYR A 437 12.14 13.21 17.18
CA TYR A 437 13.53 12.99 17.58
C TYR A 437 13.81 13.53 19.00
N SER A 438 13.49 14.79 19.28
CA SER A 438 13.81 15.44 20.55
C SER A 438 13.12 14.77 21.74
N GLN A 439 11.86 14.36 21.57
CA GLN A 439 11.13 13.60 22.57
C GLN A 439 11.81 12.24 22.83
N SER A 440 12.09 11.50 21.76
CA SER A 440 12.73 10.18 21.86
C SER A 440 14.12 10.27 22.49
N ALA A 441 14.91 11.27 22.10
CA ALA A 441 16.25 11.53 22.62
C ALA A 441 16.21 11.90 24.09
N ARG A 442 15.27 12.76 24.49
CA ARG A 442 15.10 13.15 25.90
C ARG A 442 14.74 11.94 26.76
N GLU A 443 13.76 11.14 26.34
CA GLU A 443 13.32 9.96 27.09
C GLU A 443 14.46 8.95 27.25
N TYR A 444 15.22 8.71 26.17
CA TYR A 444 16.41 7.84 26.21
C TYR A 444 17.52 8.38 27.14
N LEU A 445 17.90 9.65 26.96
CA LEU A 445 18.97 10.28 27.74
C LEU A 445 18.63 10.38 29.23
N GLU A 446 17.38 10.69 29.55
CA GLU A 446 16.91 10.78 30.93
C GLU A 446 16.94 9.41 31.61
N PHE A 447 16.58 8.34 30.88
CA PHE A 447 16.67 6.97 31.38
C PHE A 447 18.12 6.57 31.69
N ARG A 448 19.05 6.86 30.77
CA ARG A 448 20.48 6.55 30.94
C ARG A 448 21.11 7.35 32.08
N TYR A 449 20.77 8.64 32.19
CA TYR A 449 21.23 9.50 33.28
C TYR A 449 20.74 9.00 34.65
N GLN A 450 19.46 8.61 34.74
CA GLN A 450 18.90 8.03 35.96
C GLN A 450 19.58 6.71 36.32
N GLY A 451 19.84 5.83 35.34
CA GLY A 451 20.55 4.57 35.54
C GLY A 451 21.94 4.73 36.15
N LEU A 452 22.65 5.83 35.86
CA LEU A 452 23.96 6.11 36.47
C LEU A 452 23.87 6.74 37.86
N THR A 453 22.74 7.38 38.18
CA THR A 453 22.54 8.12 39.43
C THR A 453 21.93 7.23 40.53
N ILE A 454 21.04 6.30 40.17
CA ILE A 454 20.34 5.39 41.10
C ILE A 454 21.32 4.42 41.75
N ALA A 455 21.29 4.26 43.07
CA ALA A 455 22.19 3.39 43.85
C ALA A 455 22.38 1.97 43.27
N TYR A 456 23.61 1.45 43.35
CA TYR A 456 24.00 0.14 42.77
C TYR A 456 23.07 -0.99 43.22
N GLU A 457 22.80 -1.07 44.52
CA GLU A 457 21.94 -2.10 45.13
C GLU A 457 20.50 -2.04 44.63
N LYS A 458 19.96 -0.82 44.44
CA LYS A 458 18.61 -0.62 43.88
C LYS A 458 18.54 -1.05 42.42
N LEU A 459 19.60 -0.76 41.65
CA LEU A 459 19.66 -1.10 40.24
C LEU A 459 19.81 -2.62 40.04
N GLN A 460 20.62 -3.29 40.87
CA GLN A 460 20.72 -4.75 40.89
C GLN A 460 19.40 -5.40 41.30
N PHE A 461 18.71 -4.87 42.31
CA PHE A 461 17.39 -5.35 42.73
C PHE A 461 16.36 -5.26 41.60
N ASN A 462 16.34 -4.15 40.85
CA ASN A 462 15.44 -3.98 39.71
C ASN A 462 15.74 -4.95 38.56
N ILE A 463 17.02 -5.25 38.29
CA ILE A 463 17.38 -6.23 37.25
C ILE A 463 16.84 -7.62 37.60
N VAL A 464 17.02 -8.06 38.86
CA VAL A 464 16.50 -9.34 39.33
C VAL A 464 14.96 -9.38 39.28
N ARG A 465 14.30 -8.29 39.67
CA ARG A 465 12.83 -8.17 39.59
C ARG A 465 12.32 -8.21 38.16
N LEU A 466 13.01 -7.53 37.25
CA LEU A 466 12.68 -7.56 35.83
C LEU A 466 12.82 -8.98 35.25
N GLU A 467 13.84 -9.73 35.68
CA GLU A 467 14.00 -11.15 35.33
C GLU A 467 12.84 -12.00 35.87
N GLU A 468 12.42 -11.77 37.13
CA GLU A 468 11.23 -12.41 37.69
C GLU A 468 9.97 -12.07 36.87
N ASP A 469 9.76 -10.81 36.51
CA ASP A 469 8.62 -10.39 35.69
C ASP A 469 8.67 -11.00 34.28
N MET A 470 9.84 -11.09 33.65
CA MET A 470 10.04 -11.78 32.36
C MET A 470 9.65 -13.26 32.44
N THR A 471 9.99 -13.94 33.53
CA THR A 471 9.55 -15.34 33.75
C THR A 471 8.05 -15.44 34.02
N GLN A 472 7.47 -14.49 34.77
CA GLN A 472 6.02 -14.44 34.99
C GLN A 472 5.24 -14.19 33.70
N ILE A 473 5.78 -13.39 32.77
CA ILE A 473 5.18 -13.15 31.46
C ILE A 473 5.17 -14.44 30.64
N GLN A 474 6.25 -15.21 30.62
CA GLN A 474 6.28 -16.51 29.92
C GLN A 474 5.23 -17.48 30.49
N VAL A 475 5.09 -17.56 31.81
CA VAL A 475 4.05 -18.39 32.44
C VAL A 475 2.64 -17.87 32.14
N ARG A 476 2.44 -16.55 32.16
CA ARG A 476 1.14 -15.95 31.81
C ARG A 476 0.81 -16.07 30.32
N GLN A 477 1.81 -16.11 29.45
CA GLN A 477 1.64 -16.28 28.02
C GLN A 477 0.90 -17.59 27.73
N GLU A 478 1.27 -18.69 28.38
CA GLU A 478 0.57 -19.98 28.22
C GLU A 478 -0.90 -19.89 28.66
N ASN A 479 -1.16 -19.25 29.80
CA ASN A 479 -2.53 -19.07 30.30
C ASN A 479 -3.39 -18.18 29.39
N VAL A 480 -2.82 -17.06 28.92
CA VAL A 480 -3.49 -16.13 28.01
C VAL A 480 -3.73 -16.77 26.65
N MET A 481 -2.78 -17.54 26.14
CA MET A 481 -2.99 -18.34 24.92
C MET A 481 -4.11 -19.36 25.09
N GLY A 482 -4.26 -19.95 26.28
CA GLY A 482 -5.40 -20.83 26.61
C GLY A 482 -6.75 -20.10 26.61
N GLU A 483 -6.84 -18.94 27.26
CA GLU A 483 -8.05 -18.10 27.25
C GLU A 483 -8.41 -17.64 25.84
N ILE A 484 -7.42 -17.20 25.07
CA ILE A 484 -7.58 -16.78 23.67
C ILE A 484 -8.05 -17.93 22.80
N HIS A 485 -7.46 -19.12 22.95
CA HIS A 485 -7.87 -20.29 22.18
C HIS A 485 -9.33 -20.65 22.47
N HIS A 486 -9.75 -20.55 23.74
CA HIS A 486 -11.14 -20.77 24.12
C HIS A 486 -12.10 -19.75 23.48
N GLU A 487 -11.75 -18.46 23.48
CA GLU A 487 -12.55 -17.42 22.81
C GLU A 487 -12.62 -17.63 21.29
N VAL A 488 -11.53 -18.09 20.67
CA VAL A 488 -11.49 -18.46 19.25
C VAL A 488 -12.39 -19.65 18.97
N GLU A 489 -12.33 -20.71 19.77
CA GLU A 489 -13.22 -21.87 19.63
C GLU A 489 -14.69 -21.48 19.73
N GLN A 490 -15.05 -20.63 20.70
CA GLN A 490 -16.41 -20.12 20.83
C GLN A 490 -16.85 -19.31 19.60
N ALA A 491 -15.98 -18.45 19.08
CA ALA A 491 -16.27 -17.64 17.89
C ALA A 491 -16.44 -18.50 16.63
N ILE A 492 -15.58 -19.51 16.45
CA ILE A 492 -15.66 -20.48 15.35
C ILE A 492 -16.95 -21.30 15.46
N GLY A 493 -17.27 -21.85 16.64
CA GLY A 493 -18.51 -22.63 16.84
C GLY A 493 -19.78 -21.80 16.61
N ALA A 494 -19.74 -20.50 16.95
CA ALA A 494 -20.84 -19.58 16.66
C ALA A 494 -20.95 -19.26 15.15
N ALA A 495 -19.83 -19.19 14.43
CA ALA A 495 -19.80 -19.04 12.97
C ALA A 495 -20.29 -20.30 12.26
N GLU A 496 -19.90 -21.49 12.74
CA GLU A 496 -20.41 -22.80 12.28
C GLU A 496 -21.94 -22.86 12.38
N SER A 497 -22.47 -22.58 13.57
CA SER A 497 -23.91 -22.56 13.80
C SER A 497 -24.67 -21.59 12.88
N PHE A 498 -24.03 -20.47 12.53
CA PHE A 498 -24.60 -19.49 11.61
C PHE A 498 -24.56 -19.97 10.16
N ILE A 499 -23.44 -20.54 9.71
CA ILE A 499 -23.29 -21.10 8.36
C ILE A 499 -24.26 -22.26 8.14
N ASP A 500 -24.47 -23.12 9.14
CA ASP A 500 -25.46 -24.20 9.09
C ASP A 500 -26.89 -23.68 8.94
N ARG A 501 -27.21 -22.58 9.63
CA ARG A 501 -28.51 -21.90 9.49
C ARG A 501 -28.67 -21.32 8.09
N GLN A 502 -27.66 -20.61 7.59
CA GLN A 502 -27.69 -20.06 6.23
C GLN A 502 -27.79 -21.15 5.17
N GLN A 503 -27.10 -22.27 5.34
CA GLN A 503 -27.25 -23.43 4.47
C GLN A 503 -28.71 -23.90 4.44
N SER A 504 -29.34 -24.03 5.61
CA SER A 504 -30.75 -24.44 5.72
C SER A 504 -31.70 -23.44 5.03
N ASP A 505 -31.46 -22.13 5.20
CA ASP A 505 -32.26 -21.06 4.56
C ASP A 505 -32.14 -21.11 3.03
N ILE A 506 -30.94 -21.34 2.48
CA ILE A 506 -30.71 -21.51 1.03
C ILE A 506 -31.45 -22.74 0.50
N LEU A 507 -31.36 -23.86 1.21
CA LEU A 507 -32.03 -25.10 0.83
C LEU A 507 -33.56 -24.91 0.82
N GLN A 508 -34.11 -24.22 1.82
CA GLN A 508 -35.53 -23.89 1.86
C GLN A 508 -35.95 -22.94 0.73
N ALA A 509 -35.10 -21.97 0.37
CA ALA A 509 -35.35 -21.07 -0.76
C ALA A 509 -35.35 -21.83 -2.11
N PHE A 510 -34.44 -22.80 -2.27
CA PHE A 510 -34.46 -23.72 -3.42
C PHE A 510 -35.70 -24.60 -3.42
N ASP A 511 -36.08 -25.21 -2.29
CA ASP A 511 -37.31 -25.99 -2.17
C ASP A 511 -38.55 -25.18 -2.58
N GLY A 512 -38.62 -23.92 -2.14
CA GLY A 512 -39.69 -23.01 -2.49
C GLY A 512 -39.69 -22.58 -3.97
N TYR A 513 -38.52 -22.46 -4.61
CA TYR A 513 -38.42 -22.16 -6.05
C TYR A 513 -38.78 -23.37 -6.92
N PHE A 514 -38.29 -24.55 -6.57
CA PHE A 514 -38.56 -25.82 -7.24
C PHE A 514 -39.85 -26.51 -6.77
N SER A 515 -40.79 -25.74 -6.20
CA SER A 515 -42.10 -26.24 -5.81
C SER A 515 -43.00 -26.46 -7.02
N ASP A 516 -43.92 -27.43 -6.93
CA ASP A 516 -44.82 -27.81 -8.02
C ASP A 516 -45.62 -26.62 -8.58
N ASP A 517 -46.04 -25.68 -7.72
CA ASP A 517 -46.84 -24.50 -8.11
C ASP A 517 -46.04 -23.49 -8.94
N LYS A 518 -44.80 -23.21 -8.54
CA LYS A 518 -43.91 -22.31 -9.30
C LYS A 518 -43.40 -22.94 -10.58
N LEU A 519 -43.11 -24.25 -10.56
CA LEU A 519 -42.72 -24.98 -11.76
C LEU A 519 -43.88 -25.07 -12.77
N ALA A 520 -45.11 -25.27 -12.31
CA ALA A 520 -46.30 -25.21 -13.17
C ALA A 520 -46.50 -23.81 -13.77
N THR A 521 -46.27 -22.76 -12.99
CA THR A 521 -46.34 -21.36 -13.47
C THR A 521 -45.25 -21.06 -14.50
N LEU A 522 -44.01 -21.50 -14.26
CA LEU A 522 -42.91 -21.38 -15.20
C LEU A 522 -43.15 -22.18 -16.50
N ALA A 523 -43.74 -23.37 -16.39
CA ALA A 523 -44.12 -24.18 -17.54
C ALA A 523 -45.20 -23.49 -18.39
N ALA A 524 -46.26 -22.98 -17.74
CA ALA A 524 -47.36 -22.29 -18.41
C ALA A 524 -46.90 -21.02 -19.16
N LEU A 525 -46.00 -20.24 -18.56
CA LEU A 525 -45.45 -19.00 -19.15
C LEU A 525 -44.55 -19.24 -20.36
N ASN A 526 -43.91 -20.41 -20.46
CA ASN A 526 -42.95 -20.72 -21.53
C ASN A 526 -43.43 -21.85 -22.46
N ARG A 527 -44.73 -22.21 -22.42
CA ARG A 527 -45.35 -23.29 -23.23
C ARG A 527 -44.65 -24.65 -23.07
N ALA A 528 -44.20 -24.98 -21.86
CA ALA A 528 -43.61 -26.28 -21.55
C ALA A 528 -44.69 -27.27 -21.07
N GLU A 529 -44.59 -28.54 -21.47
CA GLU A 529 -45.36 -29.64 -20.89
C GLU A 529 -44.63 -30.15 -19.63
N MET A 530 -45.30 -30.11 -18.47
CA MET A 530 -44.75 -30.72 -17.26
C MET A 530 -45.09 -32.22 -17.26
N ARG A 531 -44.07 -33.06 -17.40
CA ARG A 531 -44.21 -34.52 -17.35
C ARG A 531 -43.70 -35.02 -16.01
N ARG A 532 -44.47 -35.87 -15.35
CA ARG A 532 -44.01 -36.63 -14.19
C ARG A 532 -43.56 -37.99 -14.68
N ASP A 533 -42.33 -38.36 -14.34
CA ASP A 533 -41.86 -39.70 -14.63
C ASP A 533 -42.60 -40.71 -13.72
N SER A 534 -43.11 -41.79 -14.33
CA SER A 534 -44.09 -42.69 -13.69
C SER A 534 -43.46 -43.65 -12.67
N GLU A 535 -42.14 -43.86 -12.76
CA GLU A 535 -41.38 -44.76 -11.87
C GLU A 535 -40.62 -44.02 -10.76
N SER A 536 -40.24 -42.75 -10.96
CA SER A 536 -39.33 -42.01 -10.07
C SER A 536 -39.93 -40.74 -9.45
N GLY A 537 -41.12 -40.30 -9.88
CA GLY A 537 -41.79 -39.11 -9.35
C GLY A 537 -41.10 -37.77 -9.67
N ARG A 538 -40.07 -37.80 -10.54
CA ARG A 538 -39.26 -36.63 -10.91
C ARG A 538 -40.01 -35.68 -11.85
N GLY A 539 -39.87 -34.38 -11.60
CA GLY A 539 -40.49 -33.32 -12.39
C GLY A 539 -39.64 -33.01 -13.62
N GLN A 540 -40.15 -33.32 -14.80
CA GLN A 540 -39.50 -33.04 -16.08
C GLN A 540 -40.25 -31.92 -16.81
N LEU A 541 -39.52 -30.92 -17.30
CA LEU A 541 -40.06 -29.90 -18.19
C LEU A 541 -39.74 -30.30 -19.63
N VAL A 542 -40.77 -30.55 -20.44
CA VAL A 542 -40.65 -30.92 -21.85
C VAL A 542 -40.96 -29.70 -22.71
N LEU A 543 -40.04 -29.37 -23.61
CA LEU A 543 -40.07 -28.20 -24.47
C LEU A 543 -39.92 -28.61 -25.93
N ASP A 544 -40.56 -27.89 -26.84
CA ASP A 544 -40.61 -28.26 -28.25
C ASP A 544 -39.43 -27.69 -29.06
N ASP A 545 -38.73 -26.66 -28.54
CA ASP A 545 -37.66 -25.95 -29.24
C ASP A 545 -36.48 -25.59 -28.33
N GLU A 546 -35.26 -25.58 -28.90
CA GLU A 546 -34.01 -25.33 -28.20
C GLU A 546 -33.97 -23.92 -27.60
N SER A 547 -34.47 -22.94 -28.34
CA SER A 547 -34.50 -21.54 -27.90
C SER A 547 -35.34 -21.37 -26.63
N GLN A 548 -36.43 -22.13 -26.51
CA GLN A 548 -37.30 -22.11 -25.33
C GLN A 548 -36.65 -22.80 -24.13
N ALA A 549 -35.95 -23.92 -24.35
CA ALA A 549 -35.13 -24.59 -23.33
C ALA A 549 -34.04 -23.67 -22.77
N GLN A 550 -33.34 -22.94 -23.64
CA GLN A 550 -32.33 -21.97 -23.21
C GLN A 550 -32.95 -20.81 -22.40
N VAL A 551 -34.13 -20.31 -22.78
CA VAL A 551 -34.84 -19.27 -22.02
C VAL A 551 -35.26 -19.75 -20.63
N VAL A 552 -35.84 -20.96 -20.52
CA VAL A 552 -36.26 -21.53 -19.22
C VAL A 552 -35.05 -21.78 -18.32
N LEU A 553 -33.98 -22.36 -18.86
CA LEU A 553 -32.72 -22.56 -18.12
C LEU A 553 -32.11 -21.23 -17.66
N SER A 554 -32.14 -20.19 -18.50
CA SER A 554 -31.63 -18.87 -18.13
C SER A 554 -32.41 -18.22 -16.98
N LYS A 555 -33.73 -18.44 -16.92
CA LYS A 555 -34.60 -17.97 -15.83
C LYS A 555 -34.34 -18.74 -14.53
N ILE A 556 -34.21 -20.07 -14.61
CA ILE A 556 -33.82 -20.90 -13.46
C ILE A 556 -32.45 -20.50 -12.93
N ARG A 557 -31.48 -20.31 -13.83
CA ARG A 557 -30.14 -19.83 -13.48
C ARG A 557 -30.19 -18.50 -12.76
N SER A 558 -30.87 -17.50 -13.33
CA SER A 558 -30.95 -16.16 -12.74
C SER A 558 -31.61 -16.16 -11.36
N ALA A 559 -32.64 -16.99 -11.15
CA ALA A 559 -33.29 -17.12 -9.84
C ALA A 559 -32.36 -17.75 -8.79
N CYS A 560 -31.66 -18.83 -9.14
CA CYS A 560 -30.68 -19.47 -8.27
C CYS A 560 -29.49 -18.54 -7.95
N GLU A 561 -28.99 -17.80 -8.93
CA GLU A 561 -27.94 -16.79 -8.76
C GLU A 561 -28.35 -15.71 -7.75
N MET A 562 -29.60 -15.22 -7.82
CA MET A 562 -30.10 -14.22 -6.88
C MET A 562 -30.17 -14.74 -5.44
N ILE A 563 -30.61 -15.99 -5.24
CA ILE A 563 -30.67 -16.63 -3.92
C ILE A 563 -29.26 -16.75 -3.32
N LEU A 564 -28.30 -17.24 -4.12
CA LEU A 564 -26.92 -17.45 -3.67
C LEU A 564 -26.17 -16.15 -3.44
N LEU A 565 -26.38 -15.13 -4.28
CA LEU A 565 -25.76 -13.81 -4.12
C LEU A 565 -26.28 -13.10 -2.86
N GLY A 566 -27.58 -13.22 -2.57
CA GLY A 566 -28.15 -12.76 -1.31
C GLY A 566 -27.54 -13.46 -0.10
N ALA A 567 -27.42 -14.80 -0.15
CA ALA A 567 -26.79 -15.57 0.92
C ALA A 567 -25.31 -15.22 1.11
N GLN A 568 -24.55 -15.03 0.03
CA GLN A 568 -23.15 -14.61 0.08
C GLN A 568 -22.98 -13.25 0.77
N GLN A 569 -23.85 -12.29 0.44
CA GLN A 569 -23.82 -10.96 1.08
C GLN A 569 -24.08 -11.05 2.59
N THR A 570 -25.10 -11.81 2.99
CA THR A 570 -25.43 -12.06 4.39
C THR A 570 -24.28 -12.75 5.13
N LEU A 571 -23.69 -13.79 4.54
CA LEU A 571 -22.53 -14.49 5.09
C LEU A 571 -21.34 -13.54 5.26
N THR A 572 -21.03 -12.72 4.25
CA THR A 572 -19.90 -11.79 4.30
C THR A 572 -20.07 -10.75 5.40
N GLN A 573 -21.28 -10.18 5.52
CA GLN A 573 -21.58 -9.15 6.50
C GLN A 573 -21.48 -9.70 7.93
N GLU A 574 -22.12 -10.83 8.20
CA GLU A 574 -22.19 -11.40 9.55
C GLU A 574 -20.83 -11.96 10.00
N LEU A 575 -20.09 -12.64 9.11
CA LEU A 575 -18.73 -13.12 9.41
C LEU A 575 -17.78 -11.95 9.69
N GLY A 576 -17.88 -10.84 8.94
CA GLY A 576 -17.12 -9.63 9.22
C GLY A 576 -17.44 -9.03 10.59
N LEU A 577 -18.71 -9.02 10.98
CA LEU A 577 -19.16 -8.52 12.28
C LEU A 577 -18.60 -9.38 13.43
N ARG A 578 -18.60 -10.71 13.27
CA ARG A 578 -18.03 -11.66 14.24
C ARG A 578 -16.52 -11.55 14.36
N PHE A 579 -15.80 -11.35 13.25
CA PHE A 579 -14.36 -11.13 13.31
C PHE A 579 -13.99 -9.81 14.01
N ASN A 580 -14.75 -8.74 13.78
CA ASN A 580 -14.56 -7.50 14.54
C ASN A 580 -14.81 -7.71 16.04
N GLN A 581 -15.83 -8.49 16.41
CA GLN A 581 -16.09 -8.84 17.81
C GLN A 581 -14.94 -9.65 18.41
N LEU A 582 -14.47 -10.69 17.70
CA LEU A 582 -13.31 -11.49 18.11
C LEU A 582 -12.08 -10.60 18.31
N GLU A 583 -11.76 -9.72 17.35
CA GLU A 583 -10.67 -8.75 17.44
C GLU A 583 -10.77 -7.89 18.72
N THR A 584 -11.96 -7.35 19.03
CA THR A 584 -12.15 -6.56 20.26
C THR A 584 -12.04 -7.37 21.54
N THR A 585 -12.52 -8.62 21.56
CA THR A 585 -12.43 -9.50 22.73
C THR A 585 -11.00 -9.92 22.99
N LEU A 586 -10.26 -10.32 21.95
CA LEU A 586 -8.85 -10.67 22.03
C LEU A 586 -8.01 -9.48 22.52
N THR A 587 -8.26 -8.29 21.96
CA THR A 587 -7.60 -7.06 22.38
C THR A 587 -7.86 -6.77 23.86
N ARG A 588 -9.08 -7.00 24.35
CA ARG A 588 -9.42 -6.78 25.76
C ARG A 588 -8.73 -7.79 26.67
N SER A 589 -8.85 -9.09 26.39
CA SER A 589 -8.26 -10.17 27.18
C SER A 589 -6.75 -9.98 27.34
N LEU A 590 -6.06 -9.71 26.23
CA LEU A 590 -4.61 -9.51 26.27
C LEU A 590 -4.21 -8.25 27.04
N ASN A 591 -4.91 -7.12 26.85
CA ASN A 591 -4.64 -5.91 27.62
C ASN A 591 -4.89 -6.11 29.11
N ASP A 592 -5.95 -6.82 29.50
CA ASP A 592 -6.25 -7.09 30.90
C ASP A 592 -5.20 -8.03 31.53
N ALA A 593 -4.63 -8.96 30.76
CA ALA A 593 -3.55 -9.82 31.23
C ALA A 593 -2.21 -9.07 31.41
N MET A 594 -1.89 -8.13 30.52
CA MET A 594 -0.61 -7.40 30.51
C MET A 594 -0.60 -6.18 31.44
N ARG A 595 -1.74 -5.51 31.61
CA ARG A 595 -1.87 -4.28 32.41
C ARG A 595 -1.32 -4.40 33.85
N PRO A 596 -1.54 -5.50 34.61
CA PRO A 596 -0.97 -5.65 35.94
C PRO A 596 0.56 -5.66 35.94
N ILE A 597 1.17 -6.26 34.92
CA ILE A 597 2.64 -6.33 34.77
C ILE A 597 3.18 -4.94 34.40
N GLU A 598 2.53 -4.26 33.46
CA GLU A 598 2.87 -2.89 33.07
C GLU A 598 2.80 -1.92 34.27
N MET A 599 1.72 -1.99 35.07
CA MET A 599 1.57 -1.14 36.26
C MET A 599 2.63 -1.43 37.31
N ARG A 600 2.94 -2.71 37.55
CA ARG A 600 3.97 -3.11 38.50
C ARG A 600 5.34 -2.60 38.08
N LEU A 601 5.74 -2.86 36.83
CA LEU A 601 7.00 -2.37 36.25
C LEU A 601 7.14 -0.85 36.37
N LYS A 602 6.08 -0.11 36.04
CA LYS A 602 6.06 1.35 36.18
C LYS A 602 6.21 1.80 37.62
N SER A 603 5.52 1.14 38.56
CA SER A 603 5.62 1.44 39.99
C SER A 603 7.04 1.19 40.51
N GLU A 604 7.59 0.01 40.25
CA GLU A 604 8.90 -0.40 40.76
C GLU A 604 10.03 0.46 40.21
N LEU A 605 10.00 0.76 38.90
CA LEU A 605 10.98 1.66 38.29
C LEU A 605 10.84 3.08 38.88
N SER A 606 9.62 3.56 39.14
CA SER A 606 9.40 4.85 39.78
C SER A 606 9.91 4.92 41.22
N GLU A 607 9.72 3.86 42.03
CA GLU A 607 10.22 3.75 43.40
C GLU A 607 11.76 3.69 43.45
N ALA A 608 12.37 3.10 42.44
CA ALA A 608 13.82 3.06 42.30
C ALA A 608 14.44 4.40 41.87
N GLY A 609 13.61 5.37 41.43
CA GLY A 609 14.05 6.70 40.98
C GLY A 609 14.09 6.86 39.45
N PHE A 610 13.57 5.90 38.68
CA PHE A 610 13.34 6.06 37.25
C PHE A 610 12.00 6.77 37.02
N HIS A 611 12.04 8.05 36.68
CA HIS A 611 10.84 8.86 36.43
C HIS A 611 10.43 8.91 34.96
N THR A 612 11.18 8.23 34.09
CA THR A 612 10.95 8.20 32.64
C THR A 612 9.71 7.40 32.26
N ARG A 613 8.95 7.90 31.27
CA ARG A 613 7.86 7.15 30.65
C ARG A 613 8.44 6.02 29.80
N ILE A 614 8.46 4.81 30.34
CA ILE A 614 8.75 3.61 29.55
C ILE A 614 7.49 3.24 28.78
N SER A 615 7.55 3.32 27.45
CA SER A 615 6.49 2.83 26.57
C SER A 615 6.69 1.33 26.32
N LEU A 616 5.79 0.52 26.87
CA LEU A 616 5.69 -0.89 26.50
C LEU A 616 4.77 -1.02 25.28
N PRO A 617 5.00 -2.02 24.40
CA PRO A 617 4.17 -2.21 23.23
C PRO A 617 2.74 -2.54 23.66
N ALA A 618 1.77 -1.83 23.07
CA ALA A 618 0.36 -2.11 23.24
C ALA A 618 -0.11 -2.99 22.09
N PHE A 619 -0.98 -3.95 22.36
CA PHE A 619 -1.55 -4.76 21.30
C PHE A 619 -2.45 -3.93 20.40
N GLN A 620 -2.10 -3.93 19.12
CA GLN A 620 -2.85 -3.22 18.09
C GLN A 620 -3.76 -4.20 17.40
N ALA A 621 -5.05 -3.88 17.41
CA ALA A 621 -6.09 -4.66 16.76
C ALA A 621 -5.79 -4.89 15.25
N GLY A 622 -5.11 -3.92 14.61
CA GLY A 622 -4.66 -4.00 13.22
C GLY A 622 -3.65 -5.10 12.88
N VAL A 623 -3.05 -5.77 13.88
CA VAL A 623 -2.19 -6.95 13.70
C VAL A 623 -3.03 -8.18 13.30
N LEU A 624 -4.30 -8.22 13.70
CA LEU A 624 -5.23 -9.30 13.33
C LEU A 624 -5.88 -8.98 11.98
N ASN A 625 -5.42 -9.66 10.92
CA ASN A 625 -5.91 -9.44 9.56
C ASN A 625 -6.97 -10.49 9.17
N PHE A 626 -8.21 -10.28 9.60
CA PHE A 626 -9.33 -11.12 9.22
C PHE A 626 -9.94 -10.65 7.89
N ASN A 627 -9.54 -11.27 6.78
CA ASN A 627 -9.98 -10.87 5.45
C ASN A 627 -11.11 -11.77 4.94
N THR A 628 -12.36 -11.40 5.25
CA THR A 628 -13.56 -12.14 4.81
C THR A 628 -13.60 -12.38 3.29
N PRO A 629 -13.27 -11.39 2.42
CA PRO A 629 -13.14 -11.63 0.97
C PRO A 629 -12.15 -12.73 0.55
N GLN A 630 -11.02 -12.89 1.25
CA GLN A 630 -10.04 -13.93 0.94
C GLN A 630 -10.56 -15.34 1.24
N LEU A 631 -11.41 -15.49 2.26
CA LEU A 631 -12.09 -16.75 2.57
C LEU A 631 -12.93 -17.21 1.38
N PHE A 632 -13.68 -16.31 0.75
CA PHE A 632 -14.49 -16.63 -0.41
C PHE A 632 -13.64 -16.88 -1.66
N ASN A 633 -12.60 -16.08 -1.90
CA ASN A 633 -11.74 -16.26 -3.06
C ASN A 633 -10.91 -17.56 -3.02
N GLY A 634 -10.41 -17.97 -1.83
CA GLY A 634 -9.66 -19.21 -1.66
C GLY A 634 -10.51 -20.47 -1.85
N VAL A 635 -11.79 -20.41 -1.47
CA VAL A 635 -12.79 -21.45 -1.73
C VAL A 635 -13.09 -21.56 -3.23
N ILE A 636 -13.14 -20.42 -3.93
CA ILE A 636 -13.40 -20.35 -5.38
C ILE A 636 -12.20 -20.84 -6.22
N ALA A 637 -10.97 -20.73 -5.70
CA ALA A 637 -9.74 -21.04 -6.44
C ALA A 637 -9.32 -22.53 -6.43
N ALA A 638 -9.96 -23.39 -5.64
CA ALA A 638 -9.52 -24.77 -5.42
C ALA A 638 -9.82 -25.78 -6.55
N GLU A 639 -10.18 -25.33 -7.77
CA GLU A 639 -10.27 -26.18 -8.97
C GLU A 639 -9.19 -25.79 -9.99
N ASP A 640 -8.07 -26.52 -9.98
CA ASP A 640 -7.03 -26.44 -11.02
C ASP A 640 -7.52 -27.09 -12.32
N LEU A 641 -7.61 -26.30 -13.40
CA LEU A 641 -7.39 -26.73 -14.78
C LEU A 641 -6.94 -25.51 -15.62
N PRO A 642 -5.94 -25.66 -16.53
CA PRO A 642 -5.44 -24.57 -17.35
C PRO A 642 -6.32 -24.39 -18.60
N LEU A 643 -6.66 -23.14 -18.97
CA LEU A 643 -6.65 -22.61 -20.34
C LEU A 643 -7.26 -21.19 -20.44
N ALA A 644 -6.49 -20.33 -21.14
CA ALA A 644 -6.85 -19.19 -21.98
C ALA A 644 -7.78 -18.06 -21.45
N ALA A 645 -7.15 -16.89 -21.32
CA ALA A 645 -7.65 -15.52 -21.42
C ALA A 645 -9.16 -15.32 -21.68
N HIS A 646 -9.87 -14.77 -20.68
CA HIS A 646 -10.88 -13.71 -20.76
C HIS A 646 -10.95 -13.03 -19.38
N SER A 647 -11.04 -11.70 -19.36
CA SER A 647 -10.97 -10.83 -18.17
C SER A 647 -12.16 -11.04 -17.22
N ARG A 648 -11.85 -11.40 -15.97
CA ARG A 648 -12.80 -11.84 -14.94
C ARG A 648 -13.05 -10.75 -13.89
N VAL A 649 -14.32 -10.39 -13.70
CA VAL A 649 -14.87 -10.19 -12.35
C VAL A 649 -15.48 -11.54 -11.98
N SER A 650 -14.71 -12.40 -11.33
CA SER A 650 -15.16 -13.73 -10.94
C SER A 650 -15.97 -13.63 -9.63
N SER A 651 -17.20 -13.11 -9.73
CA SER A 651 -18.21 -13.34 -8.68
C SER A 651 -18.73 -14.77 -8.79
N VAL A 652 -19.53 -15.23 -7.82
CA VAL A 652 -20.25 -16.53 -7.84
C VAL A 652 -20.94 -16.82 -9.18
N ARG A 653 -21.23 -15.78 -9.98
CA ARG A 653 -21.67 -15.83 -11.38
C ARG A 653 -20.71 -16.60 -12.30
N GLU A 654 -19.39 -16.45 -12.18
CA GLU A 654 -18.43 -17.17 -13.01
C GLU A 654 -18.33 -18.65 -12.63
N THR A 655 -18.36 -18.97 -11.33
CA THR A 655 -18.38 -20.34 -10.81
C THR A 655 -19.67 -21.05 -11.21
N MET A 656 -20.83 -20.42 -11.06
CA MET A 656 -22.10 -20.97 -11.56
C MET A 656 -22.17 -21.02 -13.08
N SER A 657 -21.59 -20.05 -13.80
CA SER A 657 -21.54 -20.09 -15.28
C SER A 657 -20.60 -21.19 -15.80
N ARG A 658 -19.50 -21.50 -15.10
CA ARG A 658 -18.61 -22.62 -15.41
C ARG A 658 -19.20 -23.96 -14.98
N TRP A 659 -19.95 -23.99 -13.89
CA TRP A 659 -20.67 -25.17 -13.40
C TRP A 659 -21.84 -25.57 -14.32
N LEU A 660 -22.60 -24.58 -14.80
CA LEU A 660 -23.65 -24.77 -15.83
C LEU A 660 -23.10 -25.00 -17.24
N ASN A 661 -21.82 -24.65 -17.50
CA ASN A 661 -21.13 -24.88 -18.77
C ASN A 661 -20.06 -26.00 -18.69
N ASN A 662 -20.05 -26.82 -17.63
CA ASN A 662 -19.07 -27.90 -17.48
C ASN A 662 -19.28 -28.91 -18.64
N PRO A 663 -18.27 -29.39 -19.38
CA PRO A 663 -18.47 -30.34 -20.49
C PRO A 663 -19.04 -31.71 -20.05
N ASN A 664 -19.07 -32.01 -18.75
CA ASN A 664 -19.84 -33.13 -18.17
C ASN A 664 -21.35 -32.85 -18.10
N TRP A 665 -21.76 -31.59 -18.31
CA TRP A 665 -23.10 -31.19 -18.73
C TRP A 665 -23.22 -31.49 -20.22
N GLY A 666 -23.13 -32.77 -20.58
CA GLY A 666 -23.38 -33.22 -21.93
C GLY A 666 -24.79 -32.83 -22.30
N TRP A 667 -24.93 -32.04 -23.38
CA TRP A 667 -26.19 -31.84 -24.09
C TRP A 667 -26.86 -33.18 -24.45
N ASP A 668 -26.11 -34.28 -24.38
CA ASP A 668 -26.49 -35.65 -24.68
C ASP A 668 -27.29 -36.38 -23.58
N ASP A 669 -27.28 -35.95 -22.31
CA ASP A 669 -28.00 -36.68 -21.23
C ASP A 669 -29.51 -36.36 -21.17
N TYR A 670 -29.98 -35.36 -21.91
CA TYR A 670 -31.35 -34.85 -21.85
C TYR A 670 -32.13 -34.91 -23.16
N VAL A 671 -31.48 -35.33 -24.26
CA VAL A 671 -32.12 -35.43 -25.58
C VAL A 671 -32.45 -36.89 -25.88
N VAL A 672 -33.56 -37.36 -25.31
CA VAL A 672 -34.16 -38.61 -25.79
C VAL A 672 -35.18 -38.26 -26.87
N THR A 673 -34.76 -38.53 -28.10
CA THR A 673 -35.50 -38.57 -29.38
C THR A 673 -35.77 -37.26 -30.10
N ARG A 674 -35.42 -37.28 -31.40
CA ARG A 674 -35.50 -36.22 -32.42
C ARG A 674 -36.92 -35.63 -32.56
N THR A 675 -37.39 -34.84 -31.60
CA THR A 675 -38.51 -33.86 -31.72
C THR A 675 -38.77 -33.02 -30.45
N ARG A 676 -38.19 -33.30 -29.26
CA ARG A 676 -38.46 -32.55 -28.00
C ARG A 676 -37.23 -32.46 -27.08
N TYR A 677 -37.12 -31.39 -26.28
CA TYR A 677 -36.07 -31.11 -25.28
C TYR A 677 -36.60 -31.32 -23.85
N ILE A 678 -35.88 -32.04 -22.98
CA ILE A 678 -36.34 -32.37 -21.61
C ILE A 678 -35.37 -31.77 -20.57
N ILE A 679 -35.88 -31.04 -19.58
CA ILE A 679 -35.09 -30.54 -18.45
C ILE A 679 -35.50 -31.32 -17.19
N ASP A 680 -34.59 -32.11 -16.61
CA ASP A 680 -34.81 -32.76 -15.31
C ASP A 680 -34.51 -31.77 -14.18
N VAL A 681 -35.59 -31.21 -13.64
CA VAL A 681 -35.54 -30.21 -12.58
C VAL A 681 -35.14 -30.84 -11.24
N SER A 682 -35.49 -32.11 -11.04
CA SER A 682 -35.16 -32.85 -9.81
C SER A 682 -33.66 -33.12 -9.70
N SER A 683 -33.02 -33.57 -10.79
CA SER A 683 -31.57 -33.75 -10.84
C SER A 683 -30.81 -32.44 -10.68
N LEU A 684 -31.30 -31.35 -11.30
CA LEU A 684 -30.71 -30.02 -11.17
C LEU A 684 -30.75 -29.51 -9.72
N LYS A 685 -31.89 -29.72 -9.03
CA LYS A 685 -32.04 -29.39 -7.61
C LYS A 685 -31.07 -30.19 -6.73
N GLU A 686 -30.97 -31.51 -6.90
CA GLU A 686 -30.05 -32.35 -6.11
C GLU A 686 -28.59 -31.88 -6.24
N LYS A 687 -28.15 -31.56 -7.47
CA LYS A 687 -26.80 -31.06 -7.72
C LYS A 687 -26.56 -29.68 -7.08
N LEU A 688 -27.54 -28.78 -7.11
CA LEU A 688 -27.46 -27.47 -6.44
C LEU A 688 -27.35 -27.62 -4.92
N VAL A 689 -28.14 -28.51 -4.34
CA VAL A 689 -28.11 -28.81 -2.90
C VAL A 689 -26.73 -29.32 -2.48
N GLN A 690 -26.15 -30.24 -3.26
CA GLN A 690 -24.82 -30.77 -3.00
C GLN A 690 -23.74 -29.69 -3.08
N HIS A 691 -23.80 -28.82 -4.08
CA HIS A 691 -22.84 -27.73 -4.25
C HIS A 691 -22.88 -26.72 -3.11
N VAL A 692 -24.08 -26.35 -2.63
CA VAL A 692 -24.22 -25.44 -1.48
C VAL A 692 -23.59 -26.05 -0.22
N ARG A 693 -23.78 -27.35 0.01
CA ARG A 693 -23.16 -28.05 1.15
C ARG A 693 -21.64 -28.05 1.06
N GLU A 694 -21.08 -28.32 -0.11
CA GLU A 694 -19.63 -28.30 -0.34
C GLU A 694 -19.06 -26.90 -0.15
N PHE A 695 -19.73 -25.89 -0.68
CA PHE A 695 -19.33 -24.49 -0.51
C PHE A 695 -19.32 -24.05 0.95
N CYS A 696 -20.39 -24.35 1.72
CA CYS A 696 -20.43 -24.04 3.15
C CYS A 696 -19.31 -24.76 3.93
N ALA A 697 -19.06 -26.04 3.64
CA ALA A 697 -17.98 -26.80 4.26
C ALA A 697 -16.59 -26.22 3.95
N GLN A 698 -16.36 -25.78 2.70
CA GLN A 698 -15.11 -25.15 2.31
C GLN A 698 -14.90 -23.78 2.98
N ILE A 699 -15.97 -22.99 3.15
CA ILE A 699 -15.91 -21.72 3.92
C ILE A 699 -15.50 -21.99 5.36
N LEU A 700 -16.10 -23.00 6.01
CA LEU A 700 -15.76 -23.35 7.39
C LEU A 700 -14.29 -23.74 7.55
N LYS A 701 -13.79 -24.56 6.62
CA LYS A 701 -12.37 -24.95 6.59
C LYS A 701 -11.45 -23.74 6.39
N ALA A 702 -11.78 -22.85 5.46
CA ALA A 702 -11.00 -21.64 5.22
C ALA A 702 -11.04 -20.68 6.41
N LEU A 703 -12.20 -20.54 7.05
CA LEU A 703 -12.41 -19.70 8.24
C LEU A 703 -11.53 -20.18 9.39
N SER A 704 -11.57 -21.48 9.71
CA SER A 704 -10.74 -22.06 10.77
C SER A 704 -9.25 -21.83 10.50
N ALA A 705 -8.79 -22.09 9.27
CA ALA A 705 -7.39 -21.88 8.90
C ALA A 705 -6.96 -20.40 8.99
N GLN A 706 -7.78 -19.47 8.51
CA GLN A 706 -7.46 -18.03 8.54
C GLN A 706 -7.41 -17.50 9.98
N VAL A 707 -8.35 -17.92 10.82
CA VAL A 707 -8.39 -17.49 12.22
C VAL A 707 -7.16 -18.03 12.97
N ASP A 708 -6.84 -19.31 12.78
CA ASP A 708 -5.67 -19.93 13.40
C ASP A 708 -4.36 -19.24 13.01
N VAL A 709 -4.15 -19.00 11.71
CA VAL A 709 -2.96 -18.28 11.21
C VAL A 709 -2.89 -16.85 11.74
N SER A 710 -4.01 -16.11 11.71
CA SER A 710 -4.02 -14.69 12.09
C SER A 710 -3.81 -14.50 13.60
N VAL A 711 -4.46 -15.33 14.42
CA VAL A 711 -4.33 -15.27 15.88
C VAL A 711 -2.96 -15.75 16.31
N THR A 712 -2.50 -16.91 15.81
CA THR A 712 -1.18 -17.46 16.17
C THR A 712 -0.05 -16.51 15.77
N ALA A 713 -0.07 -15.98 14.55
CA ALA A 713 0.95 -15.03 14.10
C ALA A 713 0.90 -13.71 14.87
N GLY A 714 -0.29 -13.13 15.06
CA GLY A 714 -0.44 -11.86 15.76
C GLY A 714 -0.03 -11.93 17.24
N MET A 715 -0.37 -13.04 17.92
CA MET A 715 0.05 -13.27 19.30
C MET A 715 1.56 -13.53 19.41
N ALA A 716 2.11 -14.37 18.53
CA ALA A 716 3.54 -14.64 18.53
C ALA A 716 4.35 -13.35 18.32
N SER A 717 3.91 -12.49 17.38
CA SER A 717 4.55 -11.19 17.13
C SER A 717 4.48 -10.28 18.36
N PHE A 718 3.29 -10.12 18.96
CA PHE A 718 3.13 -9.28 20.15
C PHE A 718 3.98 -9.74 21.32
N PHE A 719 3.95 -11.03 21.67
CA PHE A 719 4.75 -11.54 22.79
C PHE A 719 6.25 -11.49 22.51
N ALA A 720 6.66 -11.67 21.25
CA ALA A 720 8.05 -11.47 20.84
C ALA A 720 8.49 -10.00 21.03
N GLU A 721 7.70 -9.04 20.54
CA GLU A 721 7.97 -7.60 20.71
C GLU A 721 7.99 -7.17 22.18
N PHE A 722 7.04 -7.67 22.97
CA PHE A 722 6.95 -7.36 24.40
C PHE A 722 8.17 -7.95 25.16
N SER A 723 8.53 -9.19 24.86
CA SER A 723 9.73 -9.83 25.44
C SER A 723 11.02 -9.12 25.01
N GLN A 724 11.10 -8.69 23.76
CA GLN A 724 12.24 -7.92 23.24
C GLN A 724 12.33 -6.55 23.91
N SER A 725 11.20 -5.89 24.18
CA SER A 725 11.15 -4.61 24.89
C SER A 725 11.73 -4.72 26.30
N LEU A 726 11.31 -5.76 27.03
CA LEU A 726 11.80 -6.03 28.38
C LEU A 726 13.27 -6.47 28.40
N GLY A 727 13.67 -7.33 27.46
CA GLY A 727 15.09 -7.71 27.30
C GLY A 727 15.97 -6.50 26.95
N GLY A 728 15.47 -5.57 26.13
CA GLY A 728 16.16 -4.31 25.84
C GLY A 728 16.31 -3.43 27.09
N LEU A 729 15.28 -3.35 27.92
CA LEU A 729 15.32 -2.63 29.19
C LEU A 729 16.29 -3.30 30.18
N GLN A 730 16.26 -4.63 30.29
CA GLN A 730 17.18 -5.43 31.11
C GLN A 730 18.62 -5.16 30.73
N LYS A 731 18.94 -5.27 29.43
CA LYS A 731 20.29 -5.02 28.90
C LYS A 731 20.72 -3.59 29.20
N SER A 732 19.85 -2.60 28.99
CA SER A 732 20.19 -1.20 29.27
C SER A 732 20.44 -0.93 30.76
N LEU A 733 19.73 -1.63 31.67
CA LEU A 733 20.02 -1.56 33.11
C LEU A 733 21.35 -2.25 33.44
N GLN A 734 21.60 -3.45 32.89
CA GLN A 734 22.87 -4.17 33.06
C GLN A 734 24.06 -3.34 32.56
N ASP A 735 23.93 -2.67 31.41
CA ASP A 735 24.95 -1.77 30.88
C ASP A 735 25.21 -0.58 31.83
N SER A 736 24.15 -0.02 32.41
CA SER A 736 24.27 1.05 33.42
C SER A 736 24.97 0.54 34.69
N LEU A 737 24.72 -0.71 35.09
CA LEU A 737 25.39 -1.38 36.20
C LEU A 737 26.89 -1.58 35.92
N LEU A 738 27.24 -2.09 34.72
CA LEU A 738 28.62 -2.30 34.28
C LEU A 738 29.40 -0.99 34.22
N LEU A 739 28.79 0.08 33.69
CA LEU A 739 29.39 1.41 33.66
C LEU A 739 29.70 1.93 35.06
N ARG A 740 28.84 1.62 36.04
CA ARG A 740 29.08 2.01 37.44
C ARG A 740 30.20 1.22 38.12
N GLN A 741 30.48 0.00 37.66
CA GLN A 741 31.62 -0.79 38.15
C GLN A 741 32.98 -0.24 37.64
N GLN A 742 32.97 0.65 36.65
CA GLN A 742 34.17 1.37 36.21
C GLN A 742 34.59 2.43 37.23
N SER A 743 35.70 3.13 36.96
CA SER A 743 36.23 4.14 37.88
C SER A 743 35.21 5.26 38.17
N GLU A 744 35.21 5.78 39.39
CA GLU A 744 34.31 6.89 39.77
C GLU A 744 34.51 8.13 38.87
N SER A 745 35.75 8.36 38.41
CA SER A 745 36.08 9.44 37.48
C SER A 745 35.43 9.29 36.09
N THR A 746 35.29 8.06 35.58
CA THR A 746 34.65 7.79 34.28
C THR A 746 33.14 7.94 34.37
N VAL A 747 32.54 7.51 35.48
CA VAL A 747 31.10 7.69 35.74
C VAL A 747 30.73 9.17 35.86
N GLN A 748 31.53 9.96 36.58
CA GLN A 748 31.31 11.40 36.72
C GLN A 748 31.44 12.15 35.38
N ALA A 749 32.47 11.81 34.57
CA ALA A 749 32.65 12.40 33.25
C ALA A 749 31.47 12.08 32.30
N LEU A 750 31.02 10.83 32.29
CA LEU A 750 29.91 10.39 31.44
C LEU A 750 28.56 10.97 31.91
N SER A 751 28.35 11.08 33.22
CA SER A 751 27.17 11.75 33.79
C SER A 751 27.08 13.22 33.35
N HIS A 752 28.21 13.95 33.41
CA HIS A 752 28.27 15.34 32.94
C HIS A 752 27.98 15.45 31.44
N GLN A 753 28.51 14.53 30.62
CA GLN A 753 28.23 14.49 29.19
C GLN A 753 26.76 14.18 28.87
N LEU A 754 26.15 13.21 29.56
CA LEU A 754 24.73 12.90 29.40
C LEU A 754 23.83 14.06 29.83
N GLN A 755 24.19 14.76 30.90
CA GLN A 755 23.46 15.94 31.36
C GLN A 755 23.52 17.07 30.32
N HIS A 756 24.68 17.27 29.69
CA HIS A 756 24.83 18.21 28.58
C HIS A 756 23.93 17.83 27.39
N CYS A 757 23.99 16.58 26.91
CA CYS A 757 23.14 16.11 25.82
C CYS A 757 21.64 16.15 26.16
N LEU A 758 21.26 15.86 27.40
CA LEU A 758 19.89 15.93 27.88
C LEU A 758 19.40 17.38 27.90
N SER A 759 20.24 18.32 28.34
CA SER A 759 19.92 19.74 28.29
C SER A 759 19.71 20.19 26.83
N ALA A 760 20.61 19.82 25.92
CA ALA A 760 20.48 20.13 24.50
C ALA A 760 19.19 19.55 23.91
N ALA A 761 18.84 18.30 24.22
CA ALA A 761 17.59 17.68 23.77
C ALA A 761 16.34 18.41 24.29
N ARG A 762 16.37 18.93 25.54
CA ARG A 762 15.27 19.72 26.11
C ARG A 762 15.11 21.07 25.42
N TRP A 763 16.21 21.80 25.20
CA TRP A 763 16.19 23.07 24.45
C TRP A 763 15.67 22.87 23.03
N ILE A 764 16.18 21.85 22.33
CA ILE A 764 15.72 21.50 20.99
C ILE A 764 14.22 21.19 21.02
N GLN A 765 13.71 20.45 22.00
CA GLN A 765 12.28 20.15 22.11
C GLN A 765 11.41 21.40 22.32
N GLU A 766 11.83 22.30 23.21
CA GLU A 766 11.10 23.55 23.49
C GLU A 766 11.06 24.46 22.26
N ASP A 767 12.22 24.70 21.64
CA ASP A 767 12.32 25.51 20.43
C ASP A 767 11.54 24.88 19.26
N ALA A 768 11.54 23.54 19.16
CA ALA A 768 10.75 22.82 18.15
C ALA A 768 9.23 22.96 18.35
N HIS A 769 8.77 23.02 19.59
CA HIS A 769 7.37 23.27 19.92
C HIS A 769 6.96 24.68 19.51
N LEU A 770 7.79 25.68 19.82
CA LEU A 770 7.56 27.06 19.39
C LEU A 770 7.53 27.17 17.86
N LEU A 771 8.53 26.59 17.18
CA LEU A 771 8.59 26.53 15.72
C LEU A 771 7.34 25.88 15.13
N ARG A 772 6.84 24.79 15.72
CA ARG A 772 5.60 24.13 15.28
C ARG A 772 4.41 25.06 15.39
N ASP A 773 4.27 25.73 16.53
CA ASP A 773 3.12 26.59 16.82
C ASP A 773 3.14 27.82 15.89
N ASP A 774 4.31 28.42 15.64
CA ASP A 774 4.51 29.50 14.66
C ASP A 774 4.14 29.04 13.23
N ILE A 775 4.62 27.86 12.81
CA ILE A 775 4.24 27.28 11.51
C ILE A 775 2.72 27.03 11.43
N GLN A 776 2.09 26.54 12.49
CA GLN A 776 0.64 26.30 12.52
C GLN A 776 -0.17 27.59 12.40
N THR A 777 0.27 28.67 13.04
CA THR A 777 -0.39 29.98 12.90
C THR A 777 -0.28 30.52 11.48
N LEU A 778 0.86 30.33 10.80
CA LEU A 778 0.99 30.68 9.38
C LEU A 778 0.07 29.83 8.49
N PHE A 779 -0.02 28.52 8.74
CA PHE A 779 -0.92 27.63 8.00
C PHE A 779 -2.39 28.01 8.16
N SER A 780 -2.81 28.45 9.34
CA SER A 780 -4.21 28.86 9.56
C SER A 780 -4.54 30.20 8.93
N VAL A 781 -3.57 31.13 8.86
CA VAL A 781 -3.71 32.41 8.15
C VAL A 781 -3.76 32.23 6.64
N GLU A 782 -3.06 31.24 6.08
CA GLU A 782 -3.10 30.96 4.62
C GLU A 782 -4.31 30.13 4.17
N GLN A 783 -4.97 29.43 5.09
CA GLN A 783 -6.19 28.64 4.80
C GLN A 783 -7.49 29.43 5.05
N ALA A 784 -7.41 30.59 5.70
CA ALA A 784 -8.51 31.53 5.94
C ALA A 784 -8.59 32.58 4.83
#